data_AF-A0A9D8XDI6-F1
#
_entry.id   AF-A0A9D8XDI6-F1
#
_cell.length_a   1.000
_cell.length_b   1.000
_cell.length_c   1.000
_cell.angle_alpha   90.00
_cell.angle_beta   90.00
_cell.angle_gamma   90.00
#
_symmetry.space_group_name_H-M   'P 1'
#
loop_
_entity.id
_entity.type
_entity.pdbx_description
1 polymer ?
#
loop_
_entity_poly.entity_id
_entity_poly.type
_entity_poly.pdbx_seq_one_letter_code
_entity_poly.pdbx_strand_id
1 'polypeptide(L)'
;GKLGLPANWESNSSLRHTGYGNDIISIPLSPQALPKPEDVQSVYRPQSDEYVGELDLHFSADRLMFSKPDMPNQGGNGRWQLFEIPLTAETLSGQKRAEARKIPTIEHSDVDNYDACYLPDGRLIFTSTAPMVGVPCVRGSSHVTNTYVRHPDGRVCQLTFDQEHNWNPTVMPNGRIMYLRWEYADIPHAFYRLLFTMNPDGTNQVSYYGSNSYWPNSMFNAKPTPGNANRFYAVVVGHHDVARAGELVLFDTSISDFEADGAIQKIGHRGKKVEPVLKDGLTQDSWPKFLHPAPLSDKYVIAACKPSPTAKWGIYLVDVFDNFVLLYEQPGYAILEPIPLQKTPIPPAIADRTDPESKTATVFLADLYTGPGLKGIRQGEVKKLRIFTYNFSYHGMGGQVDRVGLDGPWDIRSVLGTVPVEEDGSAHFTVPANTPIAIQPLDENGAALQLMRTWFTAMPGEVVSCIGCHQNMNLAPIRQRTLAGNRPASQITPFYGPDRGFSFRREVQPVLDKYCVGCHTENRDKNDPTLTGVPETFSLEDTDDIPLTANSRTYNHGARFSRSYLDLRRFVRGHTIESDVHLLSPREFHVSTTRLFQTLRNDPAGHYGVAEMLSPEDWDRLTTWVDMNTPFHGTWVEISGSQRTDRLARLREDLRQMYGGTVQDQEGIWDPYVPGAVKPVLPPKEKIDAGILTRKAAPPVPEIMLQETFDSQKTRTVTLPNGETLEFVYVPRGTLNGQAVGGFWMSRTEVTNAQFHAFDPQHDSRYEFGDFLVFSLEDRGFQTDGDAQPVIRVSCRQAEEFCRWVTQLLEKENGAVCSLPTDLEWTYAARAGSANRQFFYGGPDDDFSPFANLSDLTNHEMPTYAPWKLPSDAVPPWRPADTRFNDSARATANAASYQPNAWGLFDVHGNAAEWLNCEGETALAAGGSFNSRPSESTFHSRVPYPKNQPVYDVGFRVILK
;
A
#
# COMPACT_ATOMS: atom_id res chain seq x y z
N GLY A 1 34.87 0.81 -16.12
CA GLY A 1 35.06 0.83 -14.66
C GLY A 1 33.71 0.90 -13.96
N LYS A 2 33.69 0.84 -12.62
CA LYS A 2 32.48 1.12 -11.85
C LYS A 2 32.16 2.62 -11.92
N LEU A 3 30.90 3.01 -12.15
CA LEU A 3 30.49 4.42 -12.24
C LEU A 3 30.31 5.08 -10.87
N GLY A 4 30.36 4.33 -9.77
CA GLY A 4 30.11 4.87 -8.43
C GLY A 4 28.66 5.25 -8.19
N LEU A 5 27.72 4.50 -8.77
CA LEU A 5 26.29 4.67 -8.56
C LEU A 5 25.78 3.49 -7.73
N PRO A 6 25.06 3.72 -6.61
CA PRO A 6 24.45 2.65 -5.83
C PRO A 6 23.27 2.04 -6.59
N ALA A 7 22.87 0.83 -6.22
CA ALA A 7 21.64 0.25 -6.78
C ALA A 7 20.41 1.10 -6.43
N ASN A 8 19.29 0.89 -7.13
CA ASN A 8 18.12 1.78 -6.98
C ASN A 8 17.38 1.64 -5.63
N TRP A 9 17.71 0.61 -4.85
CA TRP A 9 17.26 0.39 -3.46
C TRP A 9 18.34 0.70 -2.41
N GLU A 10 19.50 1.18 -2.82
CA GLU A 10 20.64 1.48 -1.95
C GLU A 10 20.89 2.99 -1.83
N SER A 11 21.90 3.35 -1.04
CA SER A 11 22.45 4.71 -0.94
C SER A 11 23.98 4.66 -0.97
N ASN A 12 24.65 5.81 -0.88
CA ASN A 12 26.11 5.87 -0.99
C ASN A 12 26.85 5.10 0.10
N SER A 13 26.22 4.85 1.27
CA SER A 13 26.78 3.95 2.28
C SER A 13 26.98 2.50 1.80
N SER A 14 26.31 2.08 0.71
CA SER A 14 26.54 0.78 0.06
C SER A 14 27.72 0.77 -0.92
N LEU A 15 28.24 1.93 -1.31
CA LEU A 15 29.38 2.04 -2.20
C LEU A 15 30.68 1.68 -1.48
N ARG A 16 31.66 1.19 -2.25
CA ARG A 16 33.03 1.09 -1.73
C ARG A 16 33.58 2.49 -1.51
N HIS A 17 34.46 2.65 -0.54
CA HIS A 17 35.12 3.95 -0.31
C HIS A 17 36.21 4.22 -1.35
N THR A 18 36.86 3.17 -1.87
CA THR A 18 37.99 3.25 -2.82
C THR A 18 37.76 2.43 -4.09
N GLY A 19 38.67 2.57 -5.06
CA GLY A 19 38.60 1.97 -6.38
C GLY A 19 38.06 2.90 -7.47
N TYR A 20 38.03 4.22 -7.22
CA TYR A 20 37.54 5.26 -8.12
C TYR A 20 38.69 6.16 -8.55
N GLY A 21 38.99 6.19 -9.86
CA GLY A 21 39.89 7.19 -10.44
C GLY A 21 39.06 8.36 -10.99
N ASN A 22 38.72 9.31 -10.13
CA ASN A 22 37.81 10.41 -10.45
C ASN A 22 38.36 11.78 -10.00
N ASP A 23 37.94 12.81 -10.72
CA ASP A 23 38.31 14.21 -10.53
C ASP A 23 37.04 15.07 -10.64
N ILE A 24 37.02 16.18 -9.91
CA ILE A 24 36.15 17.31 -10.24
C ILE A 24 36.90 18.15 -11.26
N ILE A 25 36.29 18.35 -12.43
CA ILE A 25 36.91 19.04 -13.57
C ILE A 25 36.12 20.28 -14.00
N SER A 26 36.81 21.27 -14.57
CA SER A 26 36.19 22.37 -15.31
C SER A 26 36.34 22.15 -16.81
N ILE A 27 35.25 22.34 -17.55
CA ILE A 27 35.20 22.17 -19.00
C ILE A 27 34.83 23.52 -19.63
N PRO A 28 35.75 24.17 -20.37
CA PRO A 28 35.44 25.42 -21.05
C PRO A 28 34.59 25.17 -22.29
N LEU A 29 33.38 25.73 -22.35
CA LEU A 29 32.51 25.61 -23.53
C LEU A 29 32.66 26.82 -24.45
N SER A 30 32.77 26.57 -25.76
CA SER A 30 32.84 27.59 -26.81
C SER A 30 31.81 27.30 -27.91
N PRO A 31 31.12 28.33 -28.44
CA PRO A 31 30.27 28.16 -29.61
C PRO A 31 31.01 27.75 -30.90
N GLN A 32 32.34 27.93 -30.95
CA GLN A 32 33.13 27.75 -32.17
C GLN A 32 33.73 26.34 -32.31
N ALA A 33 33.99 25.64 -31.21
CA ALA A 33 34.59 24.31 -31.23
C ALA A 33 34.27 23.52 -29.94
N LEU A 34 34.22 22.19 -30.05
CA LEU A 34 34.13 21.32 -28.88
C LEU A 34 35.44 21.33 -28.08
N PRO A 35 35.38 21.23 -26.74
CA PRO A 35 36.56 21.16 -25.89
C PRO A 35 37.36 19.89 -26.17
N LYS A 36 38.68 19.99 -26.10
CA LYS A 36 39.60 18.85 -26.18
C LYS A 36 40.12 18.48 -24.79
N PRO A 37 40.68 17.27 -24.59
CA PRO A 37 41.22 16.86 -23.29
C PRO A 37 42.25 17.82 -22.69
N GLU A 38 43.04 18.50 -23.51
CA GLU A 38 44.01 19.52 -23.07
C GLU A 38 43.36 20.83 -22.55
N ASP A 39 42.10 21.08 -22.89
CA ASP A 39 41.38 22.28 -22.46
C ASP A 39 40.77 22.10 -21.04
N VAL A 40 40.59 20.86 -20.59
CA VAL A 40 39.93 20.49 -19.34
C VAL A 40 40.88 20.59 -18.15
N GLN A 41 40.45 21.25 -17.07
CA GLN A 41 41.27 21.44 -15.87
C GLN A 41 40.77 20.59 -14.71
N SER A 42 41.69 19.96 -13.97
CA SER A 42 41.40 19.27 -12.71
C SER A 42 41.30 20.30 -11.59
N VAL A 43 40.07 20.56 -11.13
CA VAL A 43 39.77 21.51 -10.05
C VAL A 43 40.11 20.88 -8.70
N TYR A 44 39.67 19.64 -8.50
CA TYR A 44 39.96 18.85 -7.30
C TYR A 44 40.21 17.39 -7.68
N ARG A 45 41.24 16.81 -7.06
CA ARG A 45 41.56 15.39 -7.15
C ARG A 45 41.78 14.87 -5.73
N PRO A 46 41.12 13.77 -5.32
CA PRO A 46 41.39 13.15 -4.03
C PRO A 46 42.84 12.66 -3.90
N GLN A 47 43.29 12.44 -2.67
CA GLN A 47 44.69 12.01 -2.42
C GLN A 47 44.96 10.56 -2.86
N SER A 48 43.93 9.72 -2.90
CA SER A 48 43.95 8.33 -3.36
C SER A 48 42.84 8.10 -4.39
N ASP A 49 42.51 6.84 -4.63
CA ASP A 49 41.39 6.34 -5.43
C ASP A 49 40.03 6.33 -4.69
N GLU A 50 39.79 7.30 -3.80
CA GLU A 50 38.53 7.43 -3.06
C GLU A 50 37.43 8.09 -3.90
N TYR A 51 36.17 7.72 -3.65
CA TYR A 51 35.03 8.33 -4.34
C TYR A 51 34.90 9.83 -4.02
N VAL A 52 34.40 10.58 -5.00
CA VAL A 52 34.05 12.01 -4.94
C VAL A 52 32.88 12.23 -5.90
N GLY A 53 31.77 12.79 -5.41
CA GLY A 53 30.56 13.04 -6.22
C GLY A 53 29.47 13.72 -5.41
N GLU A 54 28.24 13.72 -5.91
CA GLU A 54 27.08 14.45 -5.36
C GLU A 54 27.36 15.95 -5.23
N LEU A 55 27.73 16.55 -6.36
CA LEU A 55 28.13 17.94 -6.46
C LEU A 55 26.94 18.90 -6.27
N ASP A 56 27.12 19.94 -5.46
CA ASP A 56 26.17 21.07 -5.33
C ASP A 56 26.92 22.41 -5.37
N LEU A 57 26.53 23.28 -6.29
CA LEU A 57 27.17 24.58 -6.51
C LEU A 57 26.44 25.66 -5.72
N HIS A 58 27.18 26.41 -4.90
CA HIS A 58 26.58 27.53 -4.17
C HIS A 58 26.07 28.61 -5.15
N PHE A 59 24.98 29.30 -4.78
CA PHE A 59 24.31 30.29 -5.65
C PHE A 59 25.23 31.41 -6.18
N SER A 60 26.28 31.77 -5.45
CA SER A 60 27.29 32.76 -5.86
C SER A 60 28.37 32.21 -6.82
N ALA A 61 28.37 30.91 -7.09
CA ALA A 61 29.32 30.18 -7.92
C ALA A 61 30.80 30.33 -7.48
N ASP A 62 31.04 30.58 -6.20
CA ASP A 62 32.38 30.76 -5.61
C ASP A 62 32.87 29.55 -4.81
N ARG A 63 32.03 28.53 -4.63
CA ARG A 63 32.35 27.30 -3.91
C ARG A 63 31.41 26.16 -4.29
N LEU A 64 31.90 24.95 -4.12
CA LEU A 64 31.24 23.70 -4.49
C LEU A 64 31.29 22.73 -3.30
N MET A 65 30.15 22.16 -2.95
CA MET A 65 30.02 21.08 -1.97
C MET A 65 29.94 19.73 -2.67
N PHE A 66 30.42 18.69 -2.00
CA PHE A 66 30.37 17.30 -2.49
C PHE A 66 30.54 16.29 -1.34
N SER A 67 30.25 15.03 -1.62
CA SER A 67 30.44 13.92 -0.69
C SER A 67 31.71 13.13 -1.00
N LYS A 68 32.40 12.67 0.05
CA LYS A 68 33.45 11.64 -0.04
C LYS A 68 33.62 10.90 1.29
N PRO A 69 34.19 9.70 1.30
CA PRO A 69 34.62 9.07 2.55
C PRO A 69 35.73 9.88 3.24
N ASP A 70 35.61 10.02 4.56
CA ASP A 70 36.61 10.63 5.43
C ASP A 70 37.65 9.58 5.82
N MET A 71 38.67 9.43 4.99
CA MET A 71 39.54 8.25 5.02
C MET A 71 40.42 8.16 6.29
N PRO A 72 40.57 6.97 6.91
CA PRO A 72 41.39 6.82 8.12
C PRO A 72 42.87 7.14 7.95
N ASN A 73 43.42 6.87 6.76
CA ASN A 73 44.81 7.24 6.42
C ASN A 73 45.02 8.76 6.27
N GLN A 74 43.95 9.55 6.30
CA GLN A 74 43.95 11.01 6.30
C GLN A 74 43.49 11.58 7.66
N GLY A 75 43.39 10.74 8.70
CA GLY A 75 42.92 11.14 10.03
C GLY A 75 41.40 11.12 10.22
N GLY A 76 40.65 10.59 9.24
CA GLY A 76 39.20 10.43 9.31
C GLY A 76 38.75 9.16 10.02
N ASN A 77 37.43 8.97 10.13
CA ASN A 77 36.81 7.82 10.79
C ASN A 77 36.33 6.72 9.82
N GLY A 78 36.58 6.89 8.52
CA GLY A 78 36.16 5.97 7.47
C GLY A 78 34.68 6.05 7.10
N ARG A 79 33.97 7.11 7.50
CA ARG A 79 32.56 7.34 7.15
C ARG A 79 32.40 8.35 6.03
N TRP A 80 31.27 8.30 5.33
CA TRP A 80 30.91 9.32 4.36
C TRP A 80 30.66 10.66 5.05
N GLN A 81 31.23 11.73 4.51
CA GLN A 81 31.12 13.08 5.05
C GLN A 81 31.06 14.11 3.91
N LEU A 82 30.65 15.33 4.24
CA LEU A 82 30.55 16.45 3.31
C LEU A 82 31.84 17.27 3.30
N PHE A 83 32.21 17.74 2.11
CA PHE A 83 33.39 18.57 1.89
C PHE A 83 33.04 19.75 0.97
N GLU A 84 33.77 20.85 1.13
CA GLU A 84 33.63 22.05 0.32
C GLU A 84 34.98 22.47 -0.26
N ILE A 85 34.98 22.97 -1.49
CA ILE A 85 36.13 23.60 -2.14
C ILE A 85 35.79 25.03 -2.61
N PRO A 86 36.73 25.98 -2.53
CA PRO A 86 36.59 27.27 -3.20
C PRO A 86 36.77 27.13 -4.72
N LEU A 87 36.05 27.95 -5.47
CA LEU A 87 36.17 28.09 -6.92
C LEU A 87 36.74 29.48 -7.25
N THR A 88 38.06 29.58 -7.36
CA THR A 88 38.77 30.80 -7.74
C THR A 88 39.18 30.78 -9.21
N ALA A 89 39.63 31.92 -9.73
CA ALA A 89 40.19 31.98 -11.07
C ALA A 89 41.37 31.01 -11.23
N GLU A 90 42.25 30.90 -10.22
CA GLU A 90 43.39 29.98 -10.27
C GLU A 90 42.97 28.51 -10.27
N THR A 91 41.92 28.14 -9.52
CA THR A 91 41.42 26.76 -9.48
C THR A 91 40.71 26.36 -10.76
N LEU A 92 39.92 27.27 -11.32
CA LEU A 92 39.17 27.03 -12.56
C LEU A 92 40.07 27.00 -13.79
N SER A 93 41.19 27.75 -13.78
CA SER A 93 42.18 27.75 -14.86
C SER A 93 43.26 26.66 -14.69
N GLY A 94 43.18 25.84 -13.65
CA GLY A 94 44.16 24.78 -13.37
C GLY A 94 45.53 25.26 -12.88
N GLN A 95 45.68 26.53 -12.50
CA GLN A 95 46.93 27.06 -11.94
C GLN A 95 47.24 26.47 -10.55
N LYS A 96 46.21 26.23 -9.74
CA LYS A 96 46.30 25.55 -8.44
C LYS A 96 45.11 24.61 -8.29
N ARG A 97 45.29 23.43 -7.69
CA ARG A 97 44.16 22.60 -7.26
C ARG A 97 43.51 23.17 -6.00
N ALA A 98 42.20 23.03 -5.90
CA ALA A 98 41.47 23.39 -4.69
C ALA A 98 41.81 22.41 -3.55
N GLU A 99 41.76 22.91 -2.31
CA GLU A 99 41.90 22.11 -1.09
C GLU A 99 40.52 21.93 -0.48
N ALA A 100 40.13 20.66 -0.28
CA ALA A 100 38.83 20.34 0.29
C ALA A 100 38.82 20.51 1.81
N ARG A 101 37.79 21.18 2.31
CA ARG A 101 37.53 21.34 3.74
C ARG A 101 36.34 20.48 4.14
N LYS A 102 36.51 19.64 5.16
CA LYS A 102 35.40 18.90 5.76
C LYS A 102 34.38 19.86 6.40
N ILE A 103 33.11 19.64 6.13
CA ILE A 103 32.00 20.32 6.79
C ILE A 103 31.59 19.46 7.99
N PRO A 104 31.69 19.95 9.24
CA PRO A 104 31.29 19.18 10.41
C PRO A 104 29.78 18.93 10.38
N THR A 105 29.38 17.66 10.34
CA THR A 105 27.97 17.23 10.42
C THR A 105 27.77 16.33 11.64
N ILE A 106 27.28 15.10 11.48
CA ILE A 106 27.17 14.12 12.56
C ILE A 106 28.45 13.27 12.60
N GLU A 107 29.25 13.46 13.64
CA GLU A 107 30.53 12.74 13.82
C GLU A 107 30.31 11.52 14.73
N HIS A 108 30.00 10.36 14.15
CA HIS A 108 29.86 9.10 14.89
C HIS A 108 30.45 7.93 14.09
N SER A 109 30.97 6.90 14.78
CA SER A 109 31.65 5.76 14.17
C SER A 109 30.76 4.83 13.35
N ASP A 110 29.44 5.01 13.42
CA ASP A 110 28.42 4.18 12.76
C ASP A 110 27.54 4.98 11.79
N VAL A 111 27.82 6.28 11.61
CA VAL A 111 26.96 7.21 10.85
C VAL A 111 27.68 7.73 9.62
N ASP A 112 26.98 7.72 8.50
CA ASP A 112 27.42 8.24 7.21
C ASP A 112 26.54 9.45 6.85
N ASN A 113 27.16 10.53 6.33
CA ASN A 113 26.50 11.77 5.92
C ASN A 113 26.89 12.15 4.48
N TYR A 114 25.91 12.40 3.62
CA TYR A 114 26.14 12.64 2.19
C TYR A 114 24.89 13.25 1.52
N ASP A 115 24.96 13.50 0.20
CA ASP A 115 23.88 14.04 -0.64
C ASP A 115 23.27 15.34 -0.08
N ALA A 116 23.98 16.44 -0.25
CA ALA A 116 23.68 17.71 0.39
C ALA A 116 23.39 18.84 -0.60
N CYS A 117 22.63 19.84 -0.16
CA CYS A 117 22.47 21.09 -0.90
C CYS A 117 22.52 22.33 -0.01
N TYR A 118 22.97 23.45 -0.57
CA TYR A 118 22.97 24.75 0.10
C TYR A 118 21.57 25.34 0.22
N LEU A 119 21.29 26.01 1.34
CA LEU A 119 20.06 26.78 1.54
C LEU A 119 20.27 28.29 1.37
N PRO A 120 19.24 29.05 0.97
CA PRO A 120 19.33 30.50 0.74
C PRO A 120 19.80 31.34 1.94
N ASP A 121 19.65 30.83 3.15
CA ASP A 121 19.98 31.54 4.40
C ASP A 121 21.29 31.05 5.06
N GLY A 122 22.09 30.29 4.33
CA GLY A 122 23.40 29.80 4.79
C GLY A 122 23.33 28.53 5.62
N ARG A 123 22.13 27.98 5.88
CA ARG A 123 21.98 26.57 6.29
C ARG A 123 22.38 25.63 5.14
N LEU A 124 22.53 24.36 5.45
CA LEU A 124 22.62 23.29 4.44
C LEU A 124 21.75 22.12 4.87
N ILE A 125 21.24 21.38 3.88
CA ILE A 125 20.52 20.12 4.09
C ILE A 125 21.38 18.98 3.57
N PHE A 126 21.31 17.82 4.24
CA PHE A 126 22.03 16.61 3.87
C PHE A 126 21.25 15.37 4.31
N THR A 127 21.65 14.21 3.81
CA THR A 127 21.08 12.91 4.22
C THR A 127 22.03 12.15 5.14
N SER A 128 21.50 11.38 6.08
CA SER A 128 22.31 10.66 7.09
C SER A 128 21.70 9.32 7.50
N THR A 129 22.56 8.33 7.75
CA THR A 129 22.19 7.01 8.28
C THR A 129 21.97 6.97 9.78
N ALA A 130 22.04 8.13 10.47
CA ALA A 130 21.80 8.28 11.90
C ALA A 130 20.50 7.66 12.45
N PRO A 131 19.39 7.49 11.70
CA PRO A 131 18.21 6.79 12.21
C PRO A 131 18.44 5.31 12.59
N MET A 132 19.53 4.69 12.13
CA MET A 132 19.79 3.25 12.28
C MET A 132 18.65 2.38 11.75
N VAL A 133 18.01 2.82 10.67
CA VAL A 133 16.91 2.10 10.01
C VAL A 133 17.49 1.29 8.86
N GLY A 134 17.08 0.04 8.72
CA GLY A 134 17.53 -0.84 7.64
C GLY A 134 16.40 -1.09 6.64
N VAL A 135 16.70 -1.06 5.34
CA VAL A 135 15.71 -1.34 4.28
C VAL A 135 15.15 -2.76 4.44
N PRO A 136 13.84 -2.93 4.69
CA PRO A 136 13.22 -4.23 4.95
C PRO A 136 13.42 -5.27 3.84
N CYS A 137 13.22 -4.93 2.57
CA CYS A 137 13.25 -5.92 1.48
C CYS A 137 14.61 -6.62 1.29
N VAL A 138 15.70 -6.02 1.78
CA VAL A 138 17.06 -6.59 1.79
C VAL A 138 17.55 -6.92 3.20
N ARG A 139 16.61 -7.17 4.13
CA ARG A 139 16.85 -7.51 5.53
C ARG A 139 17.82 -6.53 6.23
N GLY A 140 17.62 -5.24 5.98
CA GLY A 140 18.37 -4.16 6.60
C GLY A 140 19.85 -4.09 6.22
N SER A 141 20.29 -4.75 5.15
CA SER A 141 21.66 -4.66 4.65
C SER A 141 21.98 -3.31 3.99
N SER A 142 20.97 -2.60 3.49
CA SER A 142 21.07 -1.20 3.11
C SER A 142 20.65 -0.31 4.27
N HIS A 143 21.50 0.66 4.62
CA HIS A 143 21.29 1.59 5.73
C HIS A 143 20.52 2.83 5.26
N VAL A 144 19.32 3.01 5.77
CA VAL A 144 18.39 4.06 5.36
C VAL A 144 18.92 5.45 5.71
N THR A 145 18.79 6.37 4.76
CA THR A 145 19.09 7.79 4.98
C THR A 145 17.85 8.63 5.19
N ASN A 146 17.85 9.42 6.26
CA ASN A 146 16.87 10.49 6.44
C ASN A 146 17.53 11.86 6.27
N THR A 147 16.72 12.88 6.09
CA THR A 147 17.15 14.25 5.81
C THR A 147 17.39 15.02 7.11
N TYR A 148 18.47 15.79 7.16
CA TYR A 148 18.89 16.62 8.27
C TYR A 148 19.23 18.02 7.77
N VAL A 149 19.06 19.02 8.62
CA VAL A 149 19.51 20.39 8.41
C VAL A 149 20.65 20.72 9.36
N ARG A 150 21.65 21.43 8.85
CA ARG A 150 22.74 22.01 9.65
C ARG A 150 22.63 23.54 9.61
N HIS A 151 22.60 24.14 10.79
CA HIS A 151 22.61 25.58 10.98
C HIS A 151 24.04 26.16 10.89
N PRO A 152 24.20 27.45 10.56
CA PRO A 152 25.51 28.10 10.48
C PRO A 152 26.36 27.96 11.75
N ASP A 153 25.71 27.95 12.92
CA ASP A 153 26.32 27.77 14.24
C ASP A 153 26.83 26.34 14.52
N GLY A 154 26.50 25.37 13.64
CA GLY A 154 26.89 23.98 13.76
C GLY A 154 25.82 23.07 14.36
N ARG A 155 24.66 23.59 14.81
CA ARG A 155 23.55 22.76 15.26
C ARG A 155 22.99 21.92 14.11
N VAL A 156 22.67 20.66 14.38
CA VAL A 156 22.08 19.71 13.42
C VAL A 156 20.71 19.26 13.92
N CYS A 157 19.72 19.20 13.03
CA CYS A 157 18.38 18.72 13.34
C CYS A 157 17.88 17.76 12.26
N GLN A 158 17.23 16.69 12.66
CA GLN A 158 16.54 15.75 11.78
C GLN A 158 15.24 16.38 11.26
N LEU A 159 14.99 16.23 9.96
CA LEU A 159 13.78 16.75 9.30
C LEU A 159 12.80 15.65 8.93
N THR A 160 13.28 14.47 8.52
CA THR A 160 12.41 13.36 8.10
C THR A 160 12.59 12.13 8.98
N PHE A 161 11.53 11.36 9.13
CA PHE A 161 11.45 10.23 10.06
C PHE A 161 10.88 9.01 9.32
N ASP A 162 11.41 8.71 8.14
CA ASP A 162 10.82 7.76 7.20
C ASP A 162 11.37 6.33 7.36
N GLN A 163 10.60 5.38 6.81
CA GLN A 163 10.88 3.94 6.80
C GLN A 163 12.08 3.59 5.89
N GLU A 164 12.16 4.21 4.71
CA GLU A 164 13.25 4.05 3.76
C GLU A 164 13.89 5.38 3.37
N HIS A 165 14.83 5.28 2.42
CA HIS A 165 15.70 6.36 2.03
C HIS A 165 14.94 7.60 1.55
N ASN A 166 15.43 8.75 2.01
CA ASN A 166 15.28 10.01 1.33
C ASN A 166 16.55 10.31 0.53
N TRP A 167 16.38 10.77 -0.71
CA TRP A 167 17.45 11.05 -1.65
C TRP A 167 17.31 12.40 -2.33
N ASN A 168 18.45 12.89 -2.81
CA ASN A 168 18.65 13.99 -3.75
C ASN A 168 17.88 15.26 -3.36
N PRO A 169 18.06 15.78 -2.13
CA PRO A 169 17.44 17.04 -1.74
C PRO A 169 17.92 18.18 -2.65
N THR A 170 17.00 19.04 -3.09
CA THR A 170 17.35 20.20 -3.91
C THR A 170 16.39 21.37 -3.65
N VAL A 171 16.91 22.60 -3.71
CA VAL A 171 16.11 23.81 -3.48
C VAL A 171 15.31 24.17 -4.73
N MET A 172 14.01 24.37 -4.53
CA MET A 172 13.07 24.80 -5.57
C MET A 172 13.08 26.32 -5.76
N PRO A 173 12.61 26.85 -6.91
CA PRO A 173 12.50 28.29 -7.14
C PRO A 173 11.67 29.06 -6.10
N ASN A 174 10.76 28.38 -5.40
CA ASN A 174 9.93 28.96 -4.33
C ASN A 174 10.56 28.85 -2.93
N GLY A 175 11.80 28.36 -2.81
CA GLY A 175 12.53 28.20 -1.53
C GLY A 175 12.23 26.91 -0.78
N ARG A 176 11.28 26.08 -1.23
CA ARG A 176 11.01 24.75 -0.66
C ARG A 176 12.08 23.75 -1.10
N ILE A 177 12.13 22.62 -0.42
CA ILE A 177 13.03 21.51 -0.72
C ILE A 177 12.24 20.44 -1.45
N MET A 178 12.73 19.98 -2.58
CA MET A 178 12.26 18.80 -3.29
C MET A 178 13.21 17.63 -3.01
N TYR A 179 12.68 16.46 -2.73
CA TYR A 179 13.46 15.25 -2.44
C TYR A 179 12.67 14.00 -2.81
N LEU A 180 13.37 12.91 -3.11
CA LEU A 180 12.74 11.62 -3.38
C LEU A 180 12.61 10.85 -2.06
N ARG A 181 11.43 10.31 -1.78
CA ARG A 181 11.14 9.44 -0.62
C ARG A 181 10.77 8.05 -1.13
N TRP A 182 11.44 7.04 -0.60
CA TRP A 182 10.97 5.67 -0.71
C TRP A 182 10.13 5.33 0.52
N GLU A 183 8.98 4.70 0.30
CA GLU A 183 8.14 4.11 1.33
C GLU A 183 7.40 2.90 0.78
N TYR A 184 7.06 1.92 1.64
CA TYR A 184 6.16 0.84 1.23
C TYR A 184 5.38 0.16 2.37
N ALA A 185 4.74 0.95 3.24
CA ALA A 185 3.83 0.41 4.26
C ALA A 185 2.56 -0.23 3.63
N ASP A 186 2.54 -1.55 3.54
CA ASP A 186 1.48 -2.39 2.95
C ASP A 186 1.15 -2.07 1.46
N ILE A 187 2.17 -1.66 0.72
CA ILE A 187 2.14 -1.39 -0.73
C ILE A 187 3.42 -1.96 -1.38
N PRO A 188 3.51 -2.04 -2.72
CA PRO A 188 4.63 -2.73 -3.37
C PRO A 188 5.94 -1.93 -3.29
N HIS A 189 6.99 -2.56 -2.77
CA HIS A 189 8.31 -1.94 -2.56
C HIS A 189 9.05 -1.56 -3.86
N ALA A 190 8.82 -2.31 -4.95
CA ALA A 190 9.55 -2.16 -6.19
C ALA A 190 9.15 -0.90 -6.97
N PHE A 191 7.88 -0.51 -6.91
CA PHE A 191 7.30 0.50 -7.82
C PHE A 191 7.13 1.89 -7.23
N TYR A 192 7.33 2.04 -5.92
CA TYR A 192 6.83 3.21 -5.23
C TYR A 192 7.95 4.07 -4.65
N ARG A 193 8.35 5.12 -5.36
CA ARG A 193 9.27 6.17 -4.86
C ARG A 193 8.71 7.53 -5.25
N LEU A 194 8.24 8.24 -4.25
CA LEU A 194 7.47 9.46 -4.38
C LEU A 194 8.38 10.67 -4.39
N LEU A 195 8.07 11.65 -5.23
CA LEU A 195 8.69 12.95 -5.11
C LEU A 195 7.93 13.74 -4.07
N PHE A 196 8.63 14.27 -3.07
CA PHE A 196 8.08 15.06 -1.97
C PHE A 196 8.62 16.48 -1.98
N THR A 197 7.90 17.36 -1.30
CA THR A 197 8.37 18.69 -0.96
C THR A 197 8.16 19.03 0.51
N MET A 198 9.05 19.84 1.08
CA MET A 198 8.95 20.37 2.44
C MET A 198 9.51 21.79 2.52
N ASN A 199 9.22 22.50 3.60
CA ASN A 199 9.97 23.70 3.96
C ASN A 199 11.38 23.32 4.47
N PRO A 200 12.38 24.22 4.42
CA PRO A 200 13.74 23.95 4.90
C PRO A 200 13.87 23.64 6.41
N ASP A 201 12.80 23.85 7.20
CA ASP A 201 12.71 23.49 8.61
C ASP A 201 11.98 22.14 8.85
N GLY A 202 11.64 21.42 7.78
CA GLY A 202 10.93 20.14 7.83
C GLY A 202 9.41 20.27 7.89
N THR A 203 8.84 21.47 8.03
CA THR A 203 7.37 21.66 8.05
C THR A 203 6.76 21.48 6.66
N ASN A 204 5.46 21.20 6.61
CA ASN A 204 4.68 21.07 5.37
C ASN A 204 5.27 20.02 4.41
N GLN A 205 5.59 18.83 4.93
CA GLN A 205 5.99 17.69 4.11
C GLN A 205 4.77 17.14 3.38
N VAL A 206 4.79 17.16 2.06
CA VAL A 206 3.68 16.71 1.22
C VAL A 206 4.20 16.03 -0.03
N SER A 207 3.47 15.04 -0.52
CA SER A 207 3.73 14.46 -1.84
C SER A 207 3.61 15.55 -2.91
N TYR A 208 4.48 15.46 -3.92
CA TYR A 208 4.56 16.39 -5.04
C TYR A 208 4.32 15.68 -6.37
N TYR A 209 4.74 14.41 -6.53
CA TYR A 209 4.37 13.59 -7.68
C TYR A 209 4.41 12.09 -7.32
N GLY A 210 3.48 11.30 -7.88
CA GLY A 210 3.49 9.84 -7.87
C GLY A 210 2.61 9.18 -6.79
N SER A 211 1.87 9.96 -6.00
CA SER A 211 1.02 9.40 -4.94
C SER A 211 -0.01 8.43 -5.53
N ASN A 212 -0.18 7.26 -4.90
CA ASN A 212 -1.04 6.17 -5.37
C ASN A 212 -0.73 5.70 -6.80
N SER A 213 0.49 5.88 -7.33
CA SER A 213 0.83 5.55 -8.72
C SER A 213 1.84 4.41 -8.79
N TYR A 214 1.68 3.49 -9.76
CA TYR A 214 2.68 2.49 -10.07
C TYR A 214 3.82 3.06 -10.92
N TRP A 215 3.51 4.04 -11.77
CA TRP A 215 4.48 4.74 -12.57
C TRP A 215 4.52 6.23 -12.18
N PRO A 216 5.69 6.88 -12.17
CA PRO A 216 7.02 6.32 -12.42
C PRO A 216 7.53 5.47 -11.26
N ASN A 217 8.18 4.33 -11.54
CA ASN A 217 8.72 3.43 -10.51
C ASN A 217 9.69 4.15 -9.53
N SER A 218 10.47 5.08 -10.08
CA SER A 218 11.45 5.92 -9.36
C SER A 218 11.69 7.20 -10.15
N MET A 219 12.09 8.29 -9.47
CA MET A 219 12.41 9.59 -10.07
C MET A 219 13.75 10.14 -9.54
N PHE A 220 14.88 9.51 -9.87
CA PHE A 220 16.19 9.94 -9.37
C PHE A 220 16.66 11.24 -9.98
N ASN A 221 17.49 11.95 -9.21
CA ASN A 221 18.11 13.22 -9.59
C ASN A 221 17.10 14.23 -10.14
N ALA A 222 15.89 14.26 -9.57
CA ALA A 222 14.87 15.22 -9.94
C ALA A 222 15.38 16.65 -9.72
N LYS A 223 15.23 17.51 -10.72
CA LYS A 223 15.62 18.93 -10.65
C LYS A 223 14.47 19.82 -11.13
N PRO A 224 14.11 20.85 -10.35
CA PRO A 224 13.08 21.80 -10.77
C PRO A 224 13.59 22.60 -11.97
N THR A 225 12.67 23.01 -12.83
CA THR A 225 13.01 23.92 -13.93
C THR A 225 13.27 25.34 -13.40
N PRO A 226 14.27 26.08 -13.93
CA PRO A 226 14.54 27.43 -13.48
C PRO A 226 13.31 28.34 -13.56
N GLY A 227 12.94 28.96 -12.45
CA GLY A 227 11.82 29.90 -12.37
C GLY A 227 10.42 29.29 -12.31
N ASN A 228 10.27 27.95 -12.33
CA ASN A 228 8.97 27.29 -12.24
C ASN A 228 9.00 26.14 -11.21
N ALA A 229 8.17 26.28 -10.17
CA ALA A 229 8.10 25.33 -9.07
C ALA A 229 7.12 24.16 -9.30
N ASN A 230 6.40 24.13 -10.43
CA ASN A 230 5.47 23.04 -10.78
C ASN A 230 6.05 22.11 -11.87
N ARG A 231 7.18 22.47 -12.47
CA ARG A 231 7.84 21.69 -13.52
C ARG A 231 9.21 21.22 -13.10
N PHE A 232 9.50 19.96 -13.40
CA PHE A 232 10.78 19.34 -13.07
C PHE A 232 11.17 18.29 -14.11
N TYR A 233 12.47 18.06 -14.23
CA TYR A 233 13.02 16.91 -14.94
C TYR A 233 13.41 15.85 -13.92
N ALA A 234 13.20 14.57 -14.23
CA ALA A 234 13.69 13.46 -13.42
C ALA A 234 14.14 12.29 -14.31
N VAL A 235 15.02 11.45 -13.76
CA VAL A 235 15.43 10.19 -14.38
C VAL A 235 14.51 9.07 -13.86
N VAL A 236 13.65 8.57 -14.74
CA VAL A 236 12.76 7.44 -14.47
C VAL A 236 13.53 6.14 -14.66
N VAL A 237 13.48 5.23 -13.68
CA VAL A 237 14.20 3.95 -13.68
C VAL A 237 13.49 2.91 -12.80
N GLY A 238 13.62 1.61 -13.14
CA GLY A 238 13.05 0.50 -12.36
C GLY A 238 13.83 0.16 -11.09
N HIS A 239 13.30 -0.73 -10.25
CA HIS A 239 13.94 -1.15 -9.00
C HIS A 239 15.19 -2.01 -9.24
N HIS A 240 15.03 -3.16 -9.90
CA HIS A 240 16.14 -4.04 -10.27
C HIS A 240 16.70 -3.71 -11.66
N ASP A 241 17.10 -2.46 -11.85
CA ASP A 241 17.48 -1.90 -13.15
C ASP A 241 18.95 -1.40 -13.14
N VAL A 242 19.35 -0.67 -14.18
CA VAL A 242 20.62 0.02 -14.24
C VAL A 242 20.68 1.06 -13.12
N ALA A 243 21.74 1.00 -12.30
CA ALA A 243 21.96 1.89 -11.17
C ALA A 243 21.83 3.38 -11.56
N ARG A 244 20.80 4.03 -11.04
CA ARG A 244 20.40 5.45 -11.17
C ARG A 244 20.20 5.98 -12.60
N ALA A 245 20.45 5.17 -13.62
CA ALA A 245 20.45 5.60 -15.03
C ALA A 245 19.23 5.07 -15.77
N GLY A 246 18.48 5.96 -16.41
CA GLY A 246 17.23 5.60 -17.06
C GLY A 246 16.76 6.64 -18.06
N GLU A 247 15.45 6.85 -18.13
CA GLU A 247 14.80 7.74 -19.09
C GLU A 247 14.63 9.14 -18.50
N LEU A 248 14.99 10.18 -19.27
CA LEU A 248 14.79 11.56 -18.84
C LEU A 248 13.40 12.05 -19.23
N VAL A 249 12.62 12.47 -18.25
CA VAL A 249 11.22 12.90 -18.44
C VAL A 249 10.99 14.28 -17.82
N LEU A 250 10.29 15.14 -18.54
CA LEU A 250 9.76 16.42 -18.05
C LEU A 250 8.34 16.21 -17.51
N PHE A 251 8.07 16.71 -16.31
CA PHE A 251 6.78 16.63 -15.63
C PHE A 251 6.19 18.02 -15.32
N ASP A 252 4.87 18.11 -15.17
CA ASP A 252 4.14 19.30 -14.72
C ASP A 252 3.01 18.95 -13.74
N THR A 253 3.22 19.26 -12.45
CA THR A 253 2.26 18.95 -11.36
C THR A 253 1.01 19.82 -11.38
N SER A 254 0.98 20.88 -12.19
CA SER A 254 -0.23 21.67 -12.41
C SER A 254 -1.24 20.97 -13.32
N ILE A 255 -0.81 19.92 -14.03
CA ILE A 255 -1.68 19.08 -14.87
C ILE A 255 -2.18 17.89 -14.05
N SER A 256 -1.25 17.07 -13.53
CA SER A 256 -1.55 15.92 -12.69
C SER A 256 -0.29 15.52 -11.92
N ASP A 257 -0.49 14.89 -10.77
CA ASP A 257 0.53 14.22 -9.96
C ASP A 257 0.38 12.69 -9.98
N PHE A 258 -0.56 12.17 -10.78
CA PHE A 258 -0.95 10.76 -10.85
C PHE A 258 -0.43 10.09 -12.13
N GLU A 259 0.16 8.91 -11.98
CA GLU A 259 0.67 8.05 -13.05
C GLU A 259 1.47 8.86 -14.10
N ALA A 260 1.19 8.63 -15.39
CA ALA A 260 1.82 9.32 -16.50
C ALA A 260 1.11 10.62 -16.92
N ASP A 261 0.00 11.00 -16.26
CA ASP A 261 -0.85 12.10 -16.72
C ASP A 261 -0.17 13.48 -16.63
N GLY A 262 0.77 13.65 -15.70
CA GLY A 262 1.59 14.84 -15.57
C GLY A 262 2.92 14.78 -16.35
N ALA A 263 3.20 13.68 -17.05
CA ALA A 263 4.42 13.53 -17.84
C ALA A 263 4.27 14.23 -19.21
N ILE A 264 4.98 15.34 -19.39
CA ILE A 264 4.89 16.18 -20.58
C ILE A 264 5.65 15.59 -21.77
N GLN A 265 6.89 15.16 -21.52
CA GLN A 265 7.80 14.76 -22.58
C GLN A 265 8.88 13.82 -22.04
N LYS A 266 8.94 12.62 -22.60
CA LYS A 266 10.11 11.73 -22.50
C LYS A 266 11.12 12.12 -23.57
N ILE A 267 12.33 12.51 -23.16
CA ILE A 267 13.36 12.99 -24.10
C ILE A 267 13.76 11.89 -25.08
N GLY A 268 13.83 12.24 -26.37
CA GLY A 268 14.04 11.31 -27.49
C GLY A 268 12.75 10.67 -28.05
N HIS A 269 11.58 11.03 -27.53
CA HIS A 269 10.29 10.41 -27.86
C HIS A 269 9.16 11.42 -28.15
N ARG A 270 9.49 12.59 -28.71
CA ARG A 270 8.55 13.68 -29.01
C ARG A 270 7.33 13.21 -29.77
N GLY A 271 6.18 13.71 -29.33
CA GLY A 271 4.88 13.44 -29.93
C GLY A 271 4.33 12.06 -29.58
N LYS A 272 5.03 11.27 -28.76
CA LYS A 272 4.51 10.02 -28.20
C LYS A 272 3.98 10.29 -26.80
N LYS A 273 2.80 9.76 -26.50
CA LYS A 273 2.26 9.74 -25.15
C LYS A 273 3.18 8.89 -24.26
N VAL A 274 3.39 9.33 -23.03
CA VAL A 274 4.08 8.54 -22.00
C VAL A 274 3.05 7.59 -21.40
N GLU A 275 3.33 6.29 -21.44
CA GLU A 275 2.43 5.26 -20.91
C GLU A 275 2.93 4.76 -19.55
N PRO A 276 2.05 4.52 -18.56
CA PRO A 276 2.40 4.06 -17.23
C PRO A 276 2.69 2.55 -17.23
N VAL A 277 3.89 2.17 -17.68
CA VAL A 277 4.28 0.75 -17.80
C VAL A 277 4.70 0.20 -16.43
N LEU A 278 3.97 -0.79 -15.93
CA LEU A 278 4.31 -1.55 -14.73
C LEU A 278 5.28 -2.69 -15.06
N LYS A 279 6.57 -2.47 -14.80
CA LYS A 279 7.61 -3.47 -15.07
C LYS A 279 8.81 -3.27 -14.15
N ASP A 280 9.29 -4.34 -13.52
CA ASP A 280 10.60 -4.33 -12.89
C ASP A 280 11.74 -4.45 -13.93
N GLY A 281 12.83 -3.71 -13.71
CA GLY A 281 13.80 -3.43 -14.77
C GLY A 281 13.22 -2.57 -15.90
N LEU A 282 12.30 -1.65 -15.56
CA LEU A 282 11.52 -0.79 -16.48
C LEU A 282 12.33 -0.26 -17.67
N THR A 283 13.53 0.25 -17.40
CA THR A 283 14.36 0.96 -18.38
C THR A 283 15.58 0.18 -18.81
N GLN A 284 15.72 -1.09 -18.41
CA GLN A 284 16.92 -1.90 -18.65
C GLN A 284 17.28 -1.92 -20.14
N ASP A 285 16.28 -2.15 -20.99
CA ASP A 285 16.40 -2.22 -22.44
C ASP A 285 16.17 -0.88 -23.16
N SER A 286 15.87 0.19 -22.41
CA SER A 286 15.58 1.52 -22.96
C SER A 286 16.84 2.33 -23.24
N TRP A 287 16.79 3.10 -24.33
CA TRP A 287 17.83 4.02 -24.79
C TRP A 287 17.21 5.29 -25.41
N PRO A 288 17.86 6.45 -25.29
CA PRO A 288 19.13 6.72 -24.61
C PRO A 288 19.02 6.65 -23.06
N LYS A 289 20.14 6.47 -22.36
CA LYS A 289 20.18 6.50 -20.88
C LYS A 289 20.74 7.82 -20.38
N PHE A 290 20.10 8.38 -19.37
CA PHE A 290 20.45 9.65 -18.76
C PHE A 290 20.80 9.51 -17.29
N LEU A 291 21.63 10.43 -16.83
CA LEU A 291 22.04 10.65 -15.45
C LEU A 291 22.18 12.17 -15.21
N HIS A 292 21.94 12.59 -13.97
CA HIS A 292 22.30 13.93 -13.48
C HIS A 292 21.83 15.10 -14.39
N PRO A 293 20.52 15.28 -14.60
CA PRO A 293 20.02 16.40 -15.37
C PRO A 293 20.31 17.73 -14.65
N ALA A 294 20.68 18.75 -15.42
CA ALA A 294 20.85 20.13 -15.00
C ALA A 294 20.03 21.03 -15.94
N PRO A 295 18.74 21.27 -15.62
CA PRO A 295 17.85 22.04 -16.47
C PRO A 295 18.33 23.50 -16.62
N LEU A 296 18.38 23.99 -17.86
CA LEU A 296 18.65 25.39 -18.19
C LEU A 296 17.35 26.19 -18.36
N SER A 297 16.26 25.50 -18.71
CA SER A 297 14.90 26.02 -18.87
C SER A 297 13.90 24.86 -18.82
N ASP A 298 12.63 25.11 -19.16
CA ASP A 298 11.61 24.09 -19.38
C ASP A 298 11.75 23.36 -20.74
N LYS A 299 12.73 23.76 -21.56
CA LYS A 299 12.96 23.18 -22.89
C LYS A 299 14.33 22.53 -23.04
N TYR A 300 15.35 23.09 -22.38
CA TYR A 300 16.76 22.72 -22.57
C TYR A 300 17.37 22.22 -21.25
N VAL A 301 18.07 21.11 -21.31
CA VAL A 301 18.71 20.46 -20.16
C VAL A 301 20.09 19.94 -20.56
N ILE A 302 21.09 20.17 -19.71
CA ILE A 302 22.38 19.50 -19.82
C ILE A 302 22.32 18.24 -18.97
N ALA A 303 22.75 17.10 -19.50
CA ALA A 303 22.74 15.84 -18.76
C ALA A 303 23.94 14.96 -19.14
N ALA A 304 24.34 14.10 -18.22
CA ALA A 304 25.18 12.97 -18.58
C ALA A 304 24.31 11.98 -19.36
N CYS A 305 24.74 11.60 -20.56
CA CYS A 305 23.97 10.77 -21.46
C CYS A 305 24.84 9.69 -22.09
N LYS A 306 24.25 8.51 -22.24
CA LYS A 306 24.75 7.40 -23.04
C LYS A 306 23.72 7.11 -24.13
N PRO A 307 23.92 7.61 -25.36
CA PRO A 307 22.91 7.54 -26.41
C PRO A 307 22.52 6.13 -26.88
N SER A 308 23.42 5.16 -26.76
CA SER A 308 23.22 3.78 -27.21
C SER A 308 24.03 2.79 -26.35
N PRO A 309 23.77 1.47 -26.44
CA PRO A 309 24.52 0.47 -25.68
C PRO A 309 26.04 0.54 -25.85
N THR A 310 26.52 0.94 -27.03
CA THR A 310 27.95 1.00 -27.39
C THR A 310 28.55 2.40 -27.28
N ALA A 311 27.73 3.44 -27.09
CA ALA A 311 28.21 4.81 -26.89
C ALA A 311 28.93 4.96 -25.53
N LYS A 312 29.74 6.01 -25.41
CA LYS A 312 30.35 6.41 -24.14
C LYS A 312 29.39 7.27 -23.34
N TRP A 313 29.66 7.41 -22.04
CA TRP A 313 29.07 8.45 -21.22
C TRP A 313 29.74 9.79 -21.54
N GLY A 314 28.94 10.76 -21.95
CA GLY A 314 29.38 12.14 -22.18
C GLY A 314 28.33 13.14 -21.69
N ILE A 315 28.67 14.42 -21.72
CA ILE A 315 27.74 15.50 -21.40
C ILE A 315 27.08 16.00 -22.68
N TYR A 316 25.75 16.05 -22.68
CA TYR A 316 24.94 16.47 -23.80
C TYR A 316 24.03 17.61 -23.39
N LEU A 317 23.83 18.57 -24.29
CA LEU A 317 22.67 19.45 -24.28
C LEU A 317 21.55 18.72 -25.03
N VAL A 318 20.45 18.45 -24.34
CA VAL A 318 19.25 17.84 -24.91
C VAL A 318 18.03 18.72 -24.68
N ASP A 319 16.98 18.50 -25.46
CA ASP A 319 15.77 19.30 -25.39
C ASP A 319 14.47 18.54 -25.64
N VAL A 320 13.35 19.19 -25.36
CA VAL A 320 11.99 18.66 -25.62
C VAL A 320 11.65 18.51 -27.10
N PHE A 321 12.56 18.95 -27.99
CA PHE A 321 12.43 18.80 -29.44
C PHE A 321 13.18 17.57 -29.96
N ASP A 322 13.82 16.82 -29.06
CA ASP A 322 14.69 15.65 -29.29
C ASP A 322 16.00 15.95 -30.02
N ASN A 323 16.53 17.18 -29.90
CA ASN A 323 17.90 17.44 -30.32
C ASN A 323 18.89 16.93 -29.27
N PHE A 324 20.00 16.37 -29.73
CA PHE A 324 21.11 15.90 -28.89
C PHE A 324 22.41 16.53 -29.38
N VAL A 325 22.98 17.43 -28.58
CA VAL A 325 24.25 18.09 -28.87
C VAL A 325 25.29 17.61 -27.87
N LEU A 326 26.26 16.82 -28.32
CA LEU A 326 27.41 16.43 -27.51
C LEU A 326 28.21 17.69 -27.14
N LEU A 327 28.41 17.93 -25.86
CA LEU A 327 29.25 19.00 -25.34
C LEU A 327 30.67 18.51 -25.03
N TYR A 328 30.79 17.34 -24.41
CA TYR A 328 32.10 16.75 -24.10
C TYR A 328 32.00 15.24 -23.83
N GLU A 329 32.95 14.47 -24.36
CA GLU A 329 33.19 13.06 -23.97
C GLU A 329 34.70 12.78 -23.97
N GLN A 330 35.15 11.81 -23.17
CA GLN A 330 36.55 11.41 -23.14
C GLN A 330 36.71 9.88 -23.10
N PRO A 331 37.47 9.26 -24.02
CA PRO A 331 37.77 7.83 -23.94
C PRO A 331 38.42 7.44 -22.62
N GLY A 332 37.95 6.32 -22.04
CA GLY A 332 38.47 5.80 -20.76
C GLY A 332 37.79 6.38 -19.52
N TYR A 333 37.03 7.46 -19.65
CA TYR A 333 36.33 8.12 -18.55
C TYR A 333 34.82 8.20 -18.81
N ALA A 334 34.03 8.22 -17.75
CA ALA A 334 32.63 8.63 -17.82
C ALA A 334 32.57 10.08 -17.31
N ILE A 335 31.97 10.97 -18.09
CA ILE A 335 31.78 12.36 -17.67
C ILE A 335 30.37 12.46 -17.10
N LEU A 336 30.27 12.75 -15.81
CA LEU A 336 29.04 12.70 -15.00
C LEU A 336 28.82 14.02 -14.25
N GLU A 337 27.65 14.16 -13.62
CA GLU A 337 27.28 15.29 -12.75
C GLU A 337 27.56 16.70 -13.33
N PRO A 338 27.05 17.02 -14.55
CA PRO A 338 27.26 18.33 -15.12
C PRO A 338 26.57 19.41 -14.28
N ILE A 339 27.30 20.46 -13.93
CA ILE A 339 26.74 21.67 -13.31
C ILE A 339 27.18 22.90 -14.12
N PRO A 340 26.24 23.73 -14.61
CA PRO A 340 26.59 25.00 -15.20
C PRO A 340 27.28 25.90 -14.18
N LEU A 341 28.54 26.27 -14.44
CA LEU A 341 29.29 27.19 -13.58
C LEU A 341 28.83 28.63 -13.83
N GLN A 342 27.78 29.05 -13.13
CA GLN A 342 27.22 30.39 -13.22
C GLN A 342 26.57 30.79 -11.91
N LYS A 343 26.51 32.10 -11.66
CA LYS A 343 25.70 32.64 -10.56
C LYS A 343 24.23 32.37 -10.83
N THR A 344 23.50 31.91 -9.83
CA THR A 344 22.06 31.68 -9.91
C THR A 344 21.33 32.63 -8.95
N PRO A 345 20.08 33.01 -9.28
CA PRO A 345 19.25 33.74 -8.33
C PRO A 345 19.08 32.94 -7.04
N ILE A 346 19.33 33.58 -5.89
CA ILE A 346 19.08 32.97 -4.59
C ILE A 346 17.55 32.85 -4.40
N PRO A 347 17.01 31.63 -4.21
CA PRO A 347 15.58 31.45 -3.95
C PRO A 347 15.15 32.17 -2.65
N PRO A 348 13.84 32.44 -2.46
CA PRO A 348 13.35 33.01 -1.22
C PRO A 348 13.75 32.15 0.01
N ALA A 349 14.31 32.78 1.03
CA ALA A 349 14.52 32.11 2.31
C ALA A 349 13.16 31.93 3.02
N ILE A 350 12.86 30.71 3.44
CA ILE A 350 11.68 30.39 4.26
C ILE A 350 12.12 30.37 5.72
N ALA A 351 11.48 31.22 6.52
CA ALA A 351 11.76 31.30 7.95
C ALA A 351 11.37 30.00 8.66
N ASP A 352 12.16 29.63 9.67
CA ASP A 352 11.86 28.52 10.57
C ASP A 352 10.60 28.83 11.38
N ARG A 353 9.63 27.91 11.35
CA ARG A 353 8.33 28.03 12.04
C ARG A 353 8.17 27.00 13.15
N THR A 354 9.22 26.22 13.44
CA THR A 354 9.20 25.22 14.50
C THR A 354 9.31 25.88 15.87
N ASP A 355 8.73 25.23 16.87
CA ASP A 355 8.94 25.53 18.30
C ASP A 355 9.77 24.39 18.90
N PRO A 356 11.10 24.56 19.04
CA PRO A 356 11.99 23.49 19.49
C PRO A 356 11.69 22.93 20.88
N GLU A 357 10.98 23.68 21.73
CA GLU A 357 10.60 23.24 23.07
C GLU A 357 9.31 22.41 23.07
N SER A 358 8.54 22.45 21.98
CA SER A 358 7.32 21.65 21.86
C SER A 358 7.65 20.18 21.62
N LYS A 359 6.85 19.29 22.21
CA LYS A 359 6.89 17.85 21.97
C LYS A 359 5.77 17.37 21.05
N THR A 360 4.90 18.28 20.65
CA THR A 360 3.67 17.97 19.91
C THR A 360 3.48 18.93 18.74
N ALA A 361 2.63 18.50 17.82
CA ALA A 361 2.08 19.30 16.74
C ALA A 361 0.54 19.24 16.81
N THR A 362 -0.10 20.16 16.10
CA THR A 362 -1.56 20.20 15.97
C THR A 362 -1.96 19.76 14.56
N VAL A 363 -3.01 18.96 14.45
CA VAL A 363 -3.62 18.54 13.19
C VAL A 363 -5.01 19.15 13.09
N PHE A 364 -5.28 19.79 11.95
CA PHE A 364 -6.59 20.34 11.61
C PHE A 364 -7.08 19.77 10.26
N LEU A 365 -8.11 18.93 10.33
CA LEU A 365 -8.80 18.34 9.18
C LEU A 365 -10.12 19.08 8.96
N ALA A 366 -10.27 19.72 7.80
CA ALA A 366 -11.41 20.56 7.52
C ALA A 366 -12.70 19.75 7.30
N ASP A 367 -12.68 18.79 6.39
CA ASP A 367 -13.78 17.87 6.13
C ASP A 367 -13.24 16.56 5.53
N LEU A 368 -13.23 15.49 6.31
CA LEU A 368 -12.74 14.20 5.87
C LEU A 368 -13.50 13.59 4.68
N TYR A 369 -14.75 14.00 4.43
CA TYR A 369 -15.55 13.51 3.29
C TYR A 369 -15.19 14.20 1.97
N THR A 370 -14.35 15.24 2.01
CA THR A 370 -13.80 15.87 0.81
C THR A 370 -12.68 15.01 0.23
N GLY A 371 -12.77 14.69 -1.06
CA GLY A 371 -11.78 13.88 -1.78
C GLY A 371 -12.21 12.44 -2.02
N PRO A 372 -11.45 11.68 -2.83
CA PRO A 372 -11.79 10.31 -3.21
C PRO A 372 -11.62 9.29 -2.07
N GLY A 373 -10.84 9.60 -1.03
CA GLY A 373 -10.48 8.65 0.03
C GLY A 373 -11.65 8.09 0.83
N LEU A 374 -12.78 8.81 0.88
CA LEU A 374 -14.01 8.37 1.56
C LEU A 374 -15.25 8.47 0.66
N LYS A 375 -15.06 8.44 -0.67
CA LYS A 375 -16.16 8.46 -1.64
C LYS A 375 -17.15 7.33 -1.35
N GLY A 376 -18.42 7.69 -1.11
CA GLY A 376 -19.50 6.74 -0.83
C GLY A 376 -19.77 6.49 0.67
N ILE A 377 -18.90 6.96 1.57
CA ILE A 377 -19.19 6.98 3.01
C ILE A 377 -20.14 8.14 3.33
N ARG A 378 -21.18 7.88 4.14
CA ARG A 378 -22.16 8.90 4.50
C ARG A 378 -21.55 9.88 5.50
N GLN A 379 -21.91 11.17 5.36
CA GLN A 379 -21.56 12.16 6.36
C GLN A 379 -22.09 11.76 7.75
N GLY A 380 -21.24 11.91 8.77
CA GLY A 380 -21.52 11.52 10.15
C GLY A 380 -21.34 10.03 10.43
N GLU A 381 -21.00 9.20 9.45
CA GLU A 381 -20.72 7.78 9.68
C GLU A 381 -19.38 7.56 10.39
N VAL A 382 -18.37 8.37 10.05
CA VAL A 382 -17.10 8.41 10.77
C VAL A 382 -17.33 9.04 12.15
N LYS A 383 -17.00 8.31 13.22
CA LYS A 383 -17.15 8.78 14.61
C LYS A 383 -15.84 9.24 15.24
N LYS A 384 -14.74 8.57 14.88
CA LYS A 384 -13.42 8.80 15.45
C LYS A 384 -12.36 8.58 14.39
N LEU A 385 -11.16 9.09 14.64
CA LEU A 385 -9.95 8.70 13.94
C LEU A 385 -9.09 7.86 14.88
N ARG A 386 -8.65 6.68 14.43
CA ARG A 386 -7.54 5.95 15.08
C ARG A 386 -6.22 6.58 14.64
N ILE A 387 -5.35 6.85 15.59
CA ILE A 387 -4.02 7.41 15.37
C ILE A 387 -3.00 6.35 15.78
N PHE A 388 -2.06 6.04 14.90
CA PHE A 388 -1.00 5.08 15.17
C PHE A 388 0.34 5.51 14.55
N THR A 389 1.42 4.97 15.09
CA THR A 389 2.81 5.20 14.64
C THR A 389 3.48 3.88 14.27
N TYR A 390 4.66 3.98 13.66
CA TYR A 390 5.46 2.86 13.19
C TYR A 390 6.79 2.73 13.95
N ASN A 391 7.22 1.48 14.15
CA ASN A 391 8.55 1.14 14.64
C ASN A 391 9.33 0.41 13.52
N PHE A 392 10.09 1.18 12.74
CA PHE A 392 10.81 0.66 11.56
C PHE A 392 12.01 -0.23 11.93
N SER A 393 12.34 -1.18 11.04
CA SER A 393 13.42 -2.16 11.22
C SER A 393 14.79 -1.53 11.41
N TYR A 394 15.67 -2.21 12.13
CA TYR A 394 17.07 -1.81 12.27
C TYR A 394 17.96 -2.38 11.17
N HIS A 395 19.22 -1.95 11.13
CA HIS A 395 20.24 -2.58 10.28
C HIS A 395 20.34 -4.09 10.54
N GLY A 396 20.36 -4.89 9.48
CA GLY A 396 20.44 -6.36 9.54
C GLY A 396 19.14 -7.08 9.92
N MET A 397 17.99 -6.39 9.88
CA MET A 397 16.68 -6.93 10.22
C MET A 397 15.62 -6.58 9.19
N GLY A 398 14.50 -7.30 9.23
CA GLY A 398 13.26 -6.97 8.54
C GLY A 398 12.98 -7.86 7.34
N GLY A 399 11.96 -7.46 6.58
CA GLY A 399 11.52 -8.15 5.38
C GLY A 399 10.86 -9.50 5.62
N GLN A 400 10.82 -10.31 4.56
CA GLN A 400 10.03 -11.54 4.56
C GLN A 400 10.58 -12.64 5.48
N VAL A 401 11.78 -12.44 6.05
CA VAL A 401 12.38 -13.36 7.01
C VAL A 401 11.95 -12.97 8.42
N ASP A 402 12.15 -11.71 8.79
CA ASP A 402 11.87 -11.19 10.13
C ASP A 402 10.47 -10.52 10.15
N ARG A 403 9.42 -11.29 9.85
CA ARG A 403 8.05 -10.78 9.65
C ARG A 403 7.38 -10.33 10.96
N VAL A 404 6.51 -9.32 10.85
CA VAL A 404 5.66 -8.83 11.95
C VAL A 404 4.39 -9.68 12.12
N GLY A 405 3.76 -10.07 11.02
CA GLY A 405 2.65 -11.03 10.93
C GLY A 405 2.84 -12.01 9.76
N LEU A 406 1.86 -12.89 9.49
CA LEU A 406 2.00 -13.98 8.53
C LEU A 406 2.32 -13.47 7.10
N ASP A 407 1.49 -12.57 6.59
CA ASP A 407 1.54 -11.98 5.25
C ASP A 407 1.45 -10.45 5.29
N GLY A 408 1.68 -9.85 6.46
CA GLY A 408 1.59 -8.42 6.74
C GLY A 408 1.54 -8.15 8.24
N PRO A 409 1.86 -6.92 8.70
CA PRO A 409 2.43 -5.80 7.94
C PRO A 409 3.97 -5.88 7.77
N TRP A 410 4.58 -4.91 7.07
CA TRP A 410 6.04 -4.75 6.99
C TRP A 410 6.68 -4.31 8.31
N ASP A 411 6.01 -3.42 9.05
CA ASP A 411 6.55 -2.80 10.26
C ASP A 411 5.62 -2.96 11.45
N ILE A 412 6.23 -2.93 12.63
CA ILE A 412 5.51 -2.90 13.89
C ILE A 412 4.72 -1.59 14.00
N ARG A 413 3.48 -1.70 14.48
CA ARG A 413 2.56 -0.58 14.67
C ARG A 413 2.26 -0.39 16.15
N SER A 414 2.23 0.86 16.59
CA SER A 414 1.81 1.21 17.95
C SER A 414 0.58 2.11 17.88
N VAL A 415 -0.52 1.68 18.50
CA VAL A 415 -1.78 2.43 18.49
C VAL A 415 -1.72 3.50 19.58
N LEU A 416 -1.58 4.76 19.17
CA LEU A 416 -1.54 5.89 20.10
C LEU A 416 -2.91 6.12 20.74
N GLY A 417 -3.98 5.85 20.00
CA GLY A 417 -5.35 5.94 20.51
C GLY A 417 -6.34 6.50 19.50
N THR A 418 -7.38 7.18 20.01
CA THR A 418 -8.43 7.77 19.17
C THR A 418 -8.67 9.24 19.47
N VAL A 419 -9.14 9.97 18.45
CA VAL A 419 -9.60 11.37 18.55
C VAL A 419 -10.99 11.52 17.94
N PRO A 420 -11.83 12.45 18.43
CA PRO A 420 -13.19 12.62 17.95
C PRO A 420 -13.25 13.30 16.58
N VAL A 421 -14.26 12.93 15.80
CA VAL A 421 -14.67 13.60 14.55
C VAL A 421 -16.04 14.24 14.78
N GLU A 422 -16.21 15.47 14.31
CA GLU A 422 -17.48 16.20 14.40
C GLU A 422 -18.46 15.77 13.30
N GLU A 423 -19.76 16.07 13.47
CA GLU A 423 -20.80 15.71 12.49
C GLU A 423 -20.57 16.31 11.09
N ASP A 424 -19.86 17.44 11.00
CA ASP A 424 -19.48 18.09 9.74
C ASP A 424 -18.22 17.47 9.09
N GLY A 425 -17.68 16.38 9.64
CA GLY A 425 -16.48 15.70 9.15
C GLY A 425 -15.17 16.35 9.58
N SER A 426 -15.22 17.43 10.36
CA SER A 426 -14.02 18.12 10.82
C SER A 426 -13.36 17.46 12.04
N ALA A 427 -12.04 17.58 12.16
CA ALA A 427 -11.29 17.12 13.32
C ALA A 427 -10.15 18.08 13.67
N HIS A 428 -9.90 18.26 14.98
CA HIS A 428 -8.87 19.13 15.51
C HIS A 428 -8.25 18.50 16.76
N PHE A 429 -6.98 18.10 16.68
CA PHE A 429 -6.31 17.30 17.71
C PHE A 429 -4.79 17.47 17.72
N THR A 430 -4.13 17.06 18.79
CA THR A 430 -2.66 17.08 18.91
C THR A 430 -2.05 15.71 18.69
N VAL A 431 -0.87 15.67 18.08
CA VAL A 431 -0.06 14.44 17.87
C VAL A 431 1.37 14.65 18.36
N PRO A 432 2.12 13.58 18.67
CA PRO A 432 3.57 13.69 18.91
C PRO A 432 4.28 14.31 17.70
N ALA A 433 5.18 15.26 17.94
CA ALA A 433 6.07 15.78 16.90
C ALA A 433 7.15 14.74 16.57
N ASN A 434 7.81 14.89 15.41
CA ASN A 434 8.95 14.05 14.99
C ASN A 434 8.63 12.55 14.96
N THR A 435 7.36 12.24 14.72
CA THR A 435 6.81 10.89 14.76
C THR A 435 6.01 10.64 13.49
N PRO A 436 6.24 9.52 12.79
CA PRO A 436 5.38 9.06 11.70
C PRO A 436 3.97 8.78 12.19
N ILE A 437 2.97 9.49 11.66
CA ILE A 437 1.57 9.33 12.04
C ILE A 437 0.76 8.85 10.84
N ALA A 438 -0.02 7.78 11.07
CA ALA A 438 -1.06 7.32 10.17
C ALA A 438 -2.44 7.38 10.85
N ILE A 439 -3.48 7.49 10.02
CA ILE A 439 -4.86 7.74 10.45
C ILE A 439 -5.82 6.73 9.83
N GLN A 440 -6.76 6.20 10.62
CA GLN A 440 -7.89 5.41 10.11
C GLN A 440 -9.22 6.05 10.55
N PRO A 441 -10.10 6.44 9.60
CA PRO A 441 -11.47 6.82 9.90
C PRO A 441 -12.27 5.61 10.41
N LEU A 442 -12.90 5.72 11.57
CA LEU A 442 -13.61 4.64 12.23
C LEU A 442 -15.13 4.83 12.19
N ASP A 443 -15.86 3.75 11.96
CA ASP A 443 -17.31 3.68 12.11
C ASP A 443 -17.76 3.71 13.59
N GLU A 444 -19.06 3.52 13.85
CA GLU A 444 -19.60 3.46 15.21
C GLU A 444 -19.14 2.26 16.04
N ASN A 445 -18.65 1.20 15.40
CA ASN A 445 -18.15 -0.02 16.02
C ASN A 445 -16.62 0.00 16.22
N GLY A 446 -15.95 1.10 15.85
CA GLY A 446 -14.50 1.22 15.91
C GLY A 446 -13.75 0.54 14.76
N ALA A 447 -14.44 0.14 13.69
CA ALA A 447 -13.83 -0.51 12.53
C ALA A 447 -13.38 0.51 11.49
N ALA A 448 -12.22 0.28 10.88
CA ALA A 448 -11.65 1.17 9.88
C ALA A 448 -12.47 1.15 8.58
N LEU A 449 -12.95 2.32 8.18
CA LEU A 449 -13.63 2.55 6.91
C LEU A 449 -12.66 2.80 5.75
N GLN A 450 -11.43 3.22 6.07
CA GLN A 450 -10.35 3.41 5.10
C GLN A 450 -8.99 3.27 5.79
N LEU A 451 -8.00 2.82 5.04
CA LEU A 451 -6.63 2.60 5.53
C LEU A 451 -5.68 3.63 4.93
N MET A 452 -5.00 4.40 5.79
CA MET A 452 -3.84 5.20 5.38
C MET A 452 -2.61 4.28 5.33
N ARG A 453 -2.12 3.99 4.12
CA ARG A 453 -0.95 3.13 3.84
C ARG A 453 0.31 3.94 3.55
N THR A 454 0.50 4.99 4.36
CA THR A 454 1.60 5.95 4.36
C THR A 454 1.52 6.72 5.69
N TRP A 455 2.43 7.65 5.93
CA TRP A 455 2.44 8.50 7.13
C TRP A 455 2.77 9.95 6.78
N PHE A 456 2.27 10.87 7.61
CA PHE A 456 2.79 12.22 7.68
C PHE A 456 3.66 12.37 8.94
N THR A 457 4.59 13.33 8.90
CA THR A 457 5.38 13.69 10.08
C THR A 457 5.23 15.18 10.30
N ALA A 458 4.89 15.56 11.54
CA ALA A 458 4.74 16.94 11.94
C ALA A 458 5.94 17.39 12.77
N MET A 459 6.46 18.57 12.51
CA MET A 459 7.57 19.16 13.26
C MET A 459 7.08 19.79 14.58
N PRO A 460 7.97 20.05 15.55
CA PRO A 460 7.61 20.65 16.83
C PRO A 460 6.85 21.96 16.68
N GLY A 461 5.64 22.05 17.26
CA GLY A 461 4.80 23.24 17.21
C GLY A 461 4.08 23.48 15.88
N GLU A 462 4.25 22.59 14.89
CA GLU A 462 3.60 22.72 13.58
C GLU A 462 2.07 22.59 13.69
N VAL A 463 1.37 23.31 12.81
CA VAL A 463 -0.04 23.07 12.52
C VAL A 463 -0.15 22.42 11.15
N VAL A 464 -0.37 21.11 11.12
CA VAL A 464 -0.64 20.34 9.90
C VAL A 464 -2.10 20.52 9.54
N SER A 465 -2.40 20.82 8.27
CA SER A 465 -3.77 20.98 7.81
C SER A 465 -4.05 20.21 6.53
N CYS A 466 -5.17 19.49 6.52
CA CYS A 466 -5.68 18.77 5.36
C CYS A 466 -7.12 19.24 5.09
N ILE A 467 -7.49 19.35 3.81
CA ILE A 467 -8.86 19.73 3.44
C ILE A 467 -9.81 18.53 3.46
N GLY A 468 -9.30 17.32 3.22
CA GLY A 468 -10.05 16.08 3.31
C GLY A 468 -9.18 14.83 3.20
N CYS A 469 -9.75 13.68 2.85
CA CYS A 469 -9.02 12.42 2.74
C CYS A 469 -8.57 12.15 1.30
N HIS A 470 -7.26 12.18 1.06
CA HIS A 470 -6.66 11.99 -0.27
C HIS A 470 -7.09 13.03 -1.32
N GLN A 471 -7.33 14.28 -0.89
CA GLN A 471 -7.66 15.37 -1.80
C GLN A 471 -6.62 15.56 -2.91
N ASN A 472 -7.05 16.16 -4.02
CA ASN A 472 -6.11 16.74 -4.97
C ASN A 472 -5.38 17.93 -4.31
N MET A 473 -4.05 17.98 -4.44
CA MET A 473 -3.23 19.02 -3.82
C MET A 473 -3.46 20.44 -4.39
N ASN A 474 -4.00 20.53 -5.61
CA ASN A 474 -4.38 21.79 -6.26
C ASN A 474 -5.78 22.27 -5.84
N LEU A 475 -6.51 21.50 -5.02
CA LEU A 475 -7.82 21.88 -4.53
C LEU A 475 -7.69 23.00 -3.49
N ALA A 476 -8.35 24.13 -3.75
CA ALA A 476 -8.41 25.23 -2.80
C ALA A 476 -9.22 24.83 -1.54
N PRO A 477 -8.82 25.28 -0.34
CA PRO A 477 -9.56 24.98 0.88
C PRO A 477 -10.96 25.61 0.85
N ILE A 478 -11.95 24.86 1.34
CA ILE A 478 -13.32 25.34 1.46
C ILE A 478 -13.37 26.40 2.56
N ARG A 479 -13.90 27.59 2.26
CA ARG A 479 -14.10 28.67 3.24
C ARG A 479 -15.35 28.40 4.09
N GLN A 480 -15.25 27.44 4.99
CA GLN A 480 -16.32 27.11 5.95
C GLN A 480 -15.79 27.18 7.39
N ARG A 481 -16.62 27.67 8.32
CA ARG A 481 -16.36 27.52 9.75
C ARG A 481 -16.71 26.10 10.15
N THR A 482 -15.73 25.34 10.63
CA THR A 482 -15.94 23.95 11.05
C THR A 482 -16.26 23.88 12.53
N LEU A 483 -16.97 22.83 12.95
CA LEU A 483 -17.28 22.56 14.35
C LEU A 483 -15.99 22.37 15.17
N ALA A 484 -15.03 21.59 14.65
CA ALA A 484 -13.78 21.32 15.35
C ALA A 484 -12.90 22.58 15.50
N GLY A 485 -12.99 23.53 14.56
CA GLY A 485 -12.27 24.79 14.60
C GLY A 485 -12.76 25.77 15.68
N ASN A 486 -13.96 25.55 16.25
CA ASN A 486 -14.53 26.37 17.33
C ASN A 486 -14.15 25.89 18.74
N ARG A 487 -13.34 24.83 18.84
CA ARG A 487 -12.88 24.29 20.13
C ARG A 487 -11.37 24.06 20.13
N PRO A 488 -10.74 23.95 21.32
CA PRO A 488 -9.35 23.53 21.44
C PRO A 488 -9.09 22.16 20.80
N ALA A 489 -7.82 21.93 20.43
CA ALA A 489 -7.38 20.63 19.93
C ALA A 489 -7.60 19.53 20.98
N SER A 490 -8.21 18.43 20.56
CA SER A 490 -8.39 17.25 21.42
C SER A 490 -7.05 16.56 21.68
N GLN A 491 -6.89 16.05 22.90
CA GLN A 491 -5.83 15.10 23.21
C GLN A 491 -6.22 13.71 22.72
N ILE A 492 -5.23 12.89 22.38
CA ILE A 492 -5.44 11.48 22.03
C ILE A 492 -5.96 10.74 23.26
N THR A 493 -7.06 10.01 23.11
CA THR A 493 -7.53 9.07 24.13
C THR A 493 -6.76 7.75 23.96
N PRO A 494 -5.89 7.35 24.91
CA PRO A 494 -4.97 6.23 24.72
C PRO A 494 -5.66 4.89 24.48
N PHE A 495 -5.00 3.99 23.76
CA PHE A 495 -5.43 2.61 23.58
C PHE A 495 -4.97 1.75 24.76
N TYR A 496 -5.94 1.29 25.57
CA TYR A 496 -5.81 0.42 26.76
C TYR A 496 -4.37 0.19 27.29
N GLY A 497 -3.96 0.99 28.29
CA GLY A 497 -2.64 0.89 28.93
C GLY A 497 -1.61 1.88 28.35
N PRO A 498 -0.31 1.69 28.63
CA PRO A 498 0.76 2.52 28.08
C PRO A 498 0.99 2.23 26.59
N ASP A 499 1.52 3.22 25.86
CA ASP A 499 1.87 3.09 24.45
C ASP A 499 2.95 2.01 24.24
N ARG A 500 2.72 1.14 23.26
CA ARG A 500 3.51 -0.06 22.95
C ARG A 500 3.16 -0.58 21.56
N GLY A 501 4.05 -1.38 20.98
CA GLY A 501 3.75 -2.06 19.73
C GLY A 501 2.68 -3.14 19.90
N PHE A 502 1.73 -3.15 18.96
CA PHE A 502 0.55 -4.00 18.95
C PHE A 502 0.95 -5.45 18.69
N SER A 503 0.69 -6.33 19.66
CA SER A 503 1.03 -7.76 19.58
C SER A 503 -0.19 -8.63 19.74
N PHE A 504 -0.27 -9.70 18.96
CA PHE A 504 -1.32 -10.70 19.11
C PHE A 504 -1.35 -11.31 20.52
N ARG A 505 -0.19 -11.67 21.09
CA ARG A 505 -0.13 -12.28 22.43
C ARG A 505 -0.61 -11.33 23.53
N ARG A 506 -0.34 -10.02 23.41
CA ARG A 506 -0.76 -9.04 24.41
C ARG A 506 -2.20 -8.56 24.20
N GLU A 507 -2.60 -8.35 22.96
CA GLU A 507 -3.85 -7.66 22.65
C GLU A 507 -5.00 -8.63 22.30
N VAL A 508 -4.72 -9.79 21.71
CA VAL A 508 -5.73 -10.70 21.15
C VAL A 508 -5.84 -12.02 21.91
N GLN A 509 -4.72 -12.67 22.23
CA GLN A 509 -4.73 -13.96 22.93
C GLN A 509 -5.53 -13.92 24.24
N PRO A 510 -5.49 -12.86 25.08
CA PRO A 510 -6.33 -12.78 26.28
C PRO A 510 -7.84 -12.80 25.98
N VAL A 511 -8.25 -12.26 24.83
CA VAL A 511 -9.64 -12.31 24.35
C VAL A 511 -10.01 -13.75 23.98
N LEU A 512 -9.11 -14.44 23.28
CA LEU A 512 -9.32 -15.85 22.90
C LEU A 512 -9.35 -16.77 24.12
N ASP A 513 -8.45 -16.58 25.08
CA ASP A 513 -8.40 -17.37 26.31
C ASP A 513 -9.72 -17.25 27.08
N LYS A 514 -10.29 -16.04 27.12
CA LYS A 514 -11.52 -15.75 27.83
C LYS A 514 -12.75 -16.33 27.14
N TYR A 515 -12.87 -16.22 25.82
CA TYR A 515 -14.14 -16.47 25.12
C TYR A 515 -14.13 -17.62 24.13
N CYS A 516 -12.96 -18.13 23.74
CA CYS A 516 -12.83 -19.10 22.64
C CYS A 516 -12.17 -20.42 23.06
N VAL A 517 -11.09 -20.36 23.87
CA VAL A 517 -10.27 -21.53 24.24
C VAL A 517 -11.07 -22.60 24.97
N GLY A 518 -12.11 -22.21 25.73
CA GLY A 518 -13.00 -23.16 26.42
C GLY A 518 -13.65 -24.21 25.50
N CYS A 519 -13.85 -23.88 24.22
CA CYS A 519 -14.37 -24.80 23.19
C CYS A 519 -13.31 -25.18 22.14
N HIS A 520 -12.32 -24.31 21.90
CA HIS A 520 -11.29 -24.46 20.87
C HIS A 520 -9.90 -24.73 21.47
N THR A 521 -9.74 -25.86 22.15
CA THR A 521 -8.48 -26.36 22.72
C THR A 521 -8.08 -27.71 22.11
N GLU A 522 -6.79 -28.06 22.20
CA GLU A 522 -6.25 -29.36 21.77
C GLU A 522 -6.85 -30.53 22.56
N ASN A 523 -7.16 -30.32 23.84
CA ASN A 523 -7.66 -31.36 24.76
C ASN A 523 -9.19 -31.43 24.84
N ARG A 524 -9.89 -30.96 23.79
CA ARG A 524 -11.35 -30.98 23.78
C ARG A 524 -11.90 -32.40 23.85
N ASP A 525 -13.06 -32.57 24.49
CA ASP A 525 -13.78 -33.84 24.46
C ASP A 525 -14.33 -34.08 23.05
N LYS A 526 -13.72 -35.02 22.32
CA LYS A 526 -14.11 -35.38 20.96
C LYS A 526 -15.52 -35.98 20.87
N ASN A 527 -16.08 -36.41 21.98
CA ASN A 527 -17.45 -36.93 22.05
C ASN A 527 -18.47 -35.85 22.41
N ASP A 528 -18.03 -34.62 22.67
CA ASP A 528 -18.94 -33.52 22.96
C ASP A 528 -19.73 -33.15 21.69
N PRO A 529 -21.07 -33.34 21.67
CA PRO A 529 -21.89 -33.02 20.51
C PRO A 529 -21.91 -31.53 20.17
N THR A 530 -21.44 -30.67 21.09
CA THR A 530 -21.31 -29.21 20.91
C THR A 530 -20.08 -28.81 20.10
N LEU A 531 -19.08 -29.70 19.97
CA LEU A 531 -17.82 -29.44 19.26
C LEU A 531 -17.73 -30.18 17.92
N THR A 532 -18.88 -30.61 17.39
CA THR A 532 -18.97 -31.29 16.09
C THR A 532 -18.62 -30.33 14.94
N GLY A 533 -17.70 -30.73 14.06
CA GLY A 533 -17.28 -29.95 12.89
C GLY A 533 -16.05 -29.05 13.07
N VAL A 534 -15.41 -29.04 14.25
CA VAL A 534 -14.10 -28.40 14.45
C VAL A 534 -13.00 -29.35 13.95
N PRO A 535 -12.13 -28.95 13.02
CA PRO A 535 -11.01 -29.79 12.56
C PRO A 535 -10.15 -30.28 13.74
N GLU A 536 -9.68 -31.53 13.72
CA GLU A 536 -8.89 -32.11 14.82
C GLU A 536 -7.70 -31.23 15.22
N THR A 537 -7.07 -30.58 14.23
CA THR A 537 -5.88 -29.76 14.40
C THR A 537 -6.16 -28.28 14.70
N PHE A 538 -7.41 -27.85 14.78
CA PHE A 538 -7.76 -26.46 15.08
C PHE A 538 -7.71 -26.20 16.60
N SER A 539 -6.90 -25.23 17.02
CA SER A 539 -6.78 -24.80 18.41
C SER A 539 -6.53 -23.29 18.50
N LEU A 540 -7.13 -22.64 19.49
CA LEU A 540 -6.92 -21.22 19.81
C LEU A 540 -6.15 -21.02 21.12
N GLU A 541 -5.68 -22.11 21.73
CA GLU A 541 -4.77 -22.07 22.87
C GLU A 541 -3.37 -21.61 22.42
N ASP A 542 -2.73 -20.72 23.18
CA ASP A 542 -1.35 -20.31 22.89
C ASP A 542 -0.39 -21.47 23.18
N THR A 543 0.31 -21.91 22.13
CA THR A 543 1.31 -22.98 22.18
C THR A 543 2.70 -22.46 21.85
N ASP A 544 3.70 -23.34 21.86
CA ASP A 544 5.05 -23.02 21.40
C ASP A 544 5.05 -22.45 19.98
N ASP A 545 5.97 -21.51 19.75
CA ASP A 545 6.13 -20.80 18.48
C ASP A 545 6.66 -21.74 17.38
N ILE A 546 5.86 -21.89 16.33
CA ILE A 546 6.12 -22.76 15.20
C ILE A 546 6.88 -21.97 14.12
N PRO A 547 8.02 -22.46 13.62
CA PRO A 547 8.69 -21.84 12.48
C PRO A 547 7.86 -22.05 11.21
N LEU A 548 7.84 -21.05 10.33
CA LEU A 548 7.36 -21.27 8.97
C LEU A 548 8.33 -22.22 8.25
N THR A 549 7.83 -23.36 7.78
CA THR A 549 8.62 -24.29 6.97
C THR A 549 8.51 -23.89 5.51
N ALA A 550 9.56 -23.27 4.98
CA ALA A 550 9.74 -23.13 3.53
C ALA A 550 10.89 -24.03 3.08
N ASN A 551 10.93 -24.39 1.81
CA ASN A 551 12.05 -25.08 1.17
C ASN A 551 13.25 -24.13 0.95
N SER A 552 13.53 -23.28 1.95
CA SER A 552 14.61 -22.32 1.97
C SER A 552 15.12 -22.15 3.40
N ARG A 553 16.42 -22.40 3.59
CA ARG A 553 17.09 -22.30 4.89
C ARG A 553 16.98 -20.91 5.52
N THR A 554 16.86 -19.85 4.70
CA THR A 554 16.77 -18.48 5.19
C THR A 554 15.46 -18.23 5.95
N TYR A 555 14.33 -18.75 5.46
CA TYR A 555 13.01 -18.56 6.07
C TYR A 555 12.80 -19.42 7.31
N ASN A 556 13.44 -20.58 7.40
CA ASN A 556 13.34 -21.49 8.55
C ASN A 556 13.97 -20.93 9.85
N HIS A 557 14.70 -19.82 9.76
CA HIS A 557 15.31 -19.11 10.90
C HIS A 557 14.71 -17.72 11.16
N GLY A 558 13.59 -17.40 10.51
CA GLY A 558 12.89 -16.12 10.62
C GLY A 558 11.83 -16.08 11.72
N ALA A 559 10.81 -15.26 11.50
CA ALA A 559 9.66 -15.09 12.39
C ALA A 559 8.94 -16.42 12.69
N ARG A 560 8.36 -16.49 13.88
CA ARG A 560 7.65 -17.67 14.38
C ARG A 560 6.32 -17.26 14.96
N PHE A 561 5.33 -18.14 14.85
CA PHE A 561 3.96 -17.84 15.22
C PHE A 561 3.39 -18.94 16.10
N SER A 562 2.53 -18.57 17.05
CA SER A 562 1.78 -19.55 17.83
C SER A 562 0.73 -20.25 16.97
N ARG A 563 0.27 -21.42 17.40
CA ARG A 563 -0.79 -22.15 16.69
C ARG A 563 -2.09 -21.35 16.64
N SER A 564 -2.47 -20.72 17.75
CA SER A 564 -3.67 -19.90 17.86
C SER A 564 -3.71 -18.76 16.85
N TYR A 565 -2.58 -18.08 16.63
CA TYR A 565 -2.47 -17.05 15.61
C TYR A 565 -2.68 -17.63 14.20
N LEU A 566 -1.96 -18.70 13.85
CA LEU A 566 -2.03 -19.32 12.53
C LEU A 566 -3.42 -19.88 12.20
N ASP A 567 -4.15 -20.36 13.21
CA ASP A 567 -5.49 -20.91 13.06
C ASP A 567 -6.56 -19.79 12.99
N LEU A 568 -6.44 -18.73 13.79
CA LEU A 568 -7.37 -17.60 13.73
C LEU A 568 -7.19 -16.77 12.46
N ARG A 569 -5.94 -16.52 12.04
CA ARG A 569 -5.59 -15.71 10.87
C ARG A 569 -6.26 -16.20 9.58
N ARG A 570 -6.61 -17.48 9.51
CA ARG A 570 -7.34 -18.09 8.36
C ARG A 570 -8.72 -17.51 8.14
N PHE A 571 -9.34 -16.98 9.17
CA PHE A 571 -10.69 -16.44 9.11
C PHE A 571 -10.71 -14.94 8.85
N VAL A 572 -9.55 -14.30 8.72
CA VAL A 572 -9.39 -12.87 8.50
C VAL A 572 -9.03 -12.60 7.05
N ARG A 573 -9.79 -11.69 6.42
CA ARG A 573 -9.41 -11.05 5.17
C ARG A 573 -8.72 -9.73 5.52
N GLY A 574 -7.46 -9.63 5.13
CA GLY A 574 -6.64 -8.43 5.24
C GLY A 574 -5.86 -8.22 3.94
N HIS A 575 -5.23 -7.07 3.83
CA HIS A 575 -4.30 -6.74 2.76
C HIS A 575 -2.93 -7.39 3.04
N THR A 576 -2.17 -7.74 2.01
CA THR A 576 -0.82 -8.29 2.21
C THR A 576 0.22 -7.20 2.44
N ILE A 577 1.46 -7.59 2.72
CA ILE A 577 2.63 -6.72 2.72
C ILE A 577 2.75 -5.88 1.43
N GLU A 578 2.24 -6.36 0.29
CA GLU A 578 2.35 -5.68 -1.01
C GLU A 578 1.03 -5.59 -1.76
N SER A 579 0.01 -5.00 -1.14
CA SER A 579 -1.29 -4.79 -1.78
C SER A 579 -1.28 -3.66 -2.79
N ASP A 580 -2.28 -3.61 -3.68
CA ASP A 580 -2.38 -2.63 -4.76
C ASP A 580 -2.05 -1.20 -4.31
N VAL A 581 -1.18 -0.48 -5.03
CA VAL A 581 -0.74 0.87 -4.66
C VAL A 581 -1.83 1.93 -4.87
N HIS A 582 -2.80 1.66 -5.75
CA HIS A 582 -3.89 2.58 -6.01
C HIS A 582 -4.75 2.80 -4.77
N LEU A 583 -5.48 3.91 -4.76
CA LEU A 583 -6.36 4.24 -3.65
C LEU A 583 -7.48 3.18 -3.54
N LEU A 584 -7.49 2.46 -2.41
CA LEU A 584 -8.48 1.42 -2.14
C LEU A 584 -9.88 2.01 -1.98
N SER A 585 -10.88 1.19 -2.28
CA SER A 585 -12.27 1.55 -2.09
C SER A 585 -12.53 1.62 -0.58
N PRO A 586 -13.30 2.61 -0.10
CA PRO A 586 -13.73 2.60 1.29
C PRO A 586 -14.37 1.25 1.64
N ARG A 587 -14.02 0.73 2.81
CA ARG A 587 -14.41 -0.59 3.32
C ARG A 587 -13.87 -1.80 2.57
N GLU A 588 -12.87 -1.64 1.71
CA GLU A 588 -12.24 -2.77 0.99
C GLU A 588 -11.83 -3.90 1.95
N PHE A 589 -11.18 -3.57 3.07
CA PHE A 589 -10.74 -4.53 4.10
C PHE A 589 -11.48 -4.38 5.44
N HIS A 590 -12.70 -3.84 5.40
CA HIS A 590 -13.49 -3.66 6.62
C HIS A 590 -13.81 -5.01 7.27
N VAL A 591 -13.88 -5.07 8.61
CA VAL A 591 -14.11 -6.33 9.34
C VAL A 591 -15.37 -7.10 8.92
N SER A 592 -16.37 -6.45 8.31
CA SER A 592 -17.55 -7.13 7.75
C SER A 592 -17.22 -8.08 6.60
N THR A 593 -16.09 -7.91 5.91
CA THR A 593 -15.62 -8.80 4.84
C THR A 593 -14.79 -9.98 5.38
N THR A 594 -14.65 -10.08 6.70
CA THR A 594 -13.84 -11.09 7.37
C THR A 594 -14.73 -12.19 7.95
N ARG A 595 -14.44 -13.47 7.60
CA ARG A 595 -15.25 -14.63 8.03
C ARG A 595 -15.36 -14.76 9.55
N LEU A 596 -14.32 -14.35 10.29
CA LEU A 596 -14.35 -14.31 11.76
C LEU A 596 -15.52 -13.46 12.27
N PHE A 597 -15.65 -12.23 11.78
CA PHE A 597 -16.70 -11.31 12.20
C PHE A 597 -18.06 -11.71 11.64
N GLN A 598 -18.11 -12.25 10.43
CA GLN A 598 -19.34 -12.83 9.90
C GLN A 598 -19.84 -13.99 10.76
N THR A 599 -18.95 -14.87 11.20
CA THR A 599 -19.29 -16.00 12.07
C THR A 599 -19.79 -15.51 13.44
N LEU A 600 -19.09 -14.54 14.04
CA LEU A 600 -19.46 -14.00 15.35
C LEU A 600 -20.77 -13.21 15.29
N ARG A 601 -21.02 -12.40 14.25
CA ARG A 601 -22.17 -11.47 14.22
C ARG A 601 -23.39 -11.97 13.46
N ASN A 602 -23.21 -12.81 12.44
CA ASN A 602 -24.27 -13.15 11.49
C ASN A 602 -24.89 -14.53 11.71
N ASP A 603 -24.29 -15.37 12.57
CA ASP A 603 -24.98 -16.55 13.08
C ASP A 603 -26.19 -16.07 13.92
N PRO A 604 -27.43 -16.59 13.72
CA PRO A 604 -28.59 -16.21 14.51
C PRO A 604 -28.41 -16.32 16.03
N ALA A 605 -27.44 -17.13 16.48
CA ALA A 605 -27.04 -17.23 17.88
C ALA A 605 -25.74 -16.47 18.23
N GLY A 606 -25.06 -15.82 17.29
CA GLY A 606 -23.82 -15.05 17.54
C GLY A 606 -22.59 -15.93 17.84
N HIS A 607 -22.40 -16.98 17.04
CA HIS A 607 -21.53 -18.13 17.29
C HIS A 607 -21.75 -18.68 18.71
N TYR A 608 -22.90 -19.33 18.91
CA TYR A 608 -23.29 -19.92 20.20
C TYR A 608 -23.39 -18.93 21.37
N GLY A 609 -23.61 -17.64 21.11
CA GLY A 609 -23.79 -16.58 22.11
C GLY A 609 -22.51 -15.82 22.45
N VAL A 610 -21.37 -16.19 21.87
CA VAL A 610 -20.07 -15.58 22.18
C VAL A 610 -20.08 -14.07 21.90
N ALA A 611 -20.67 -13.62 20.79
CA ALA A 611 -20.71 -12.20 20.43
C ALA A 611 -21.38 -11.31 21.49
N GLU A 612 -22.39 -11.83 22.20
CA GLU A 612 -23.09 -11.13 23.28
C GLU A 612 -22.25 -11.02 24.57
N MET A 613 -21.23 -11.86 24.71
CA MET A 613 -20.36 -11.95 25.89
C MET A 613 -19.09 -11.07 25.79
N LEU A 614 -18.67 -10.74 24.57
CA LEU A 614 -17.50 -9.88 24.35
C LEU A 614 -17.77 -8.49 24.91
N SER A 615 -16.85 -8.00 25.74
CA SER A 615 -16.91 -6.61 26.22
C SER A 615 -16.60 -5.63 25.07
N PRO A 616 -16.96 -4.34 25.20
CA PRO A 616 -16.59 -3.32 24.21
C PRO A 616 -15.07 -3.25 23.95
N GLU A 617 -14.25 -3.40 24.99
CA GLU A 617 -12.79 -3.43 24.85
C GLU A 617 -12.32 -4.68 24.09
N ASP A 618 -12.87 -5.85 24.41
CA ASP A 618 -12.52 -7.10 23.75
C ASP A 618 -12.91 -7.08 22.26
N TRP A 619 -14.04 -6.45 21.91
CA TRP A 619 -14.43 -6.17 20.53
C TRP A 619 -13.45 -5.24 19.82
N ASP A 620 -13.04 -4.15 20.47
CA ASP A 620 -12.12 -3.16 19.92
C ASP A 620 -10.72 -3.74 19.70
N ARG A 621 -10.26 -4.65 20.57
CA ARG A 621 -9.01 -5.39 20.42
C ARG A 621 -9.00 -6.27 19.17
N LEU A 622 -10.06 -7.07 18.96
CA LEU A 622 -10.19 -7.92 17.77
C LEU A 622 -10.31 -7.08 16.49
N THR A 623 -11.10 -6.00 16.54
CA THR A 623 -11.31 -5.09 15.40
C THR A 623 -10.01 -4.40 15.01
N THR A 624 -9.30 -3.84 16.00
CA THR A 624 -8.01 -3.17 15.79
C THR A 624 -6.96 -4.14 15.26
N TRP A 625 -6.94 -5.41 15.72
CA TRP A 625 -6.00 -6.40 15.19
C TRP A 625 -6.19 -6.65 13.69
N VAL A 626 -7.44 -6.74 13.22
CA VAL A 626 -7.73 -6.86 11.78
C VAL A 626 -7.30 -5.58 11.04
N ASP A 627 -7.71 -4.42 11.54
CA ASP A 627 -7.41 -3.12 10.91
C ASP A 627 -5.91 -2.77 10.87
N MET A 628 -5.11 -3.32 11.80
CA MET A 628 -3.65 -3.15 11.84
C MET A 628 -2.89 -4.11 10.92
N ASN A 629 -3.60 -4.88 10.09
CA ASN A 629 -3.07 -5.93 9.24
C ASN A 629 -2.55 -7.17 9.99
N THR A 630 -3.21 -7.55 11.07
CA THR A 630 -2.96 -8.80 11.82
C THR A 630 -1.52 -9.02 12.33
N PRO A 631 -0.86 -8.03 12.96
CA PRO A 631 0.48 -8.24 13.53
C PRO A 631 0.46 -9.35 14.60
N PHE A 632 1.52 -10.15 14.67
CA PHE A 632 1.77 -11.10 15.75
C PHE A 632 2.74 -10.52 16.78
N HIS A 633 3.88 -10.04 16.29
CA HIS A 633 4.93 -9.42 17.08
C HIS A 633 4.71 -7.91 17.22
N GLY A 634 4.96 -7.37 18.41
CA GLY A 634 4.88 -5.94 18.67
C GLY A 634 6.25 -5.27 18.92
N THR A 635 7.37 -6.00 18.87
CA THR A 635 8.72 -5.44 18.97
C THR A 635 9.71 -6.20 18.08
N TRP A 636 10.83 -5.58 17.70
CA TRP A 636 11.85 -6.26 16.90
C TRP A 636 12.64 -7.26 17.76
N VAL A 637 12.72 -7.05 19.08
CA VAL A 637 13.29 -8.03 20.02
C VAL A 637 12.49 -9.33 20.05
N GLU A 638 11.16 -9.30 19.89
CA GLU A 638 10.32 -10.49 19.79
C GLU A 638 10.60 -11.31 18.52
N ILE A 639 11.04 -10.66 17.44
CA ILE A 639 11.31 -11.30 16.14
C ILE A 639 12.76 -11.76 16.04
N SER A 640 13.71 -10.85 16.32
CA SER A 640 15.14 -11.00 16.01
C SER A 640 16.01 -11.29 17.23
N GLY A 641 15.48 -11.13 18.45
CA GLY A 641 16.18 -11.33 19.71
C GLY A 641 17.11 -10.18 20.11
N SER A 642 17.31 -10.01 21.42
CA SER A 642 18.04 -8.89 22.02
C SER A 642 19.50 -8.77 21.57
N GLN A 643 20.14 -9.89 21.25
CA GLN A 643 21.53 -9.91 20.77
C GLN A 643 21.74 -9.08 19.50
N ARG A 644 20.70 -8.97 18.66
CA ARG A 644 20.75 -8.17 17.43
C ARG A 644 20.15 -6.78 17.61
N THR A 645 19.15 -6.63 18.49
CA THR A 645 18.37 -5.39 18.63
C THR A 645 19.00 -4.37 19.57
N ASP A 646 19.46 -4.79 20.76
CA ASP A 646 19.74 -3.90 21.88
C ASP A 646 20.77 -2.80 21.57
N ARG A 647 21.83 -3.11 20.82
CA ARG A 647 22.85 -2.12 20.44
C ARG A 647 22.26 -1.05 19.52
N LEU A 648 21.48 -1.47 18.53
CA LEU A 648 20.93 -0.60 17.50
C LEU A 648 19.78 0.25 18.06
N ALA A 649 18.95 -0.32 18.93
CA ALA A 649 17.91 0.41 19.66
C ALA A 649 18.50 1.54 20.50
N ARG A 650 19.49 1.24 21.36
CA ARG A 650 20.18 2.28 22.16
C ARG A 650 20.84 3.35 21.31
N LEU A 651 21.55 2.95 20.24
CA LEU A 651 22.20 3.91 19.35
C LEU A 651 21.19 4.82 18.63
N ARG A 652 20.05 4.27 18.18
CA ARG A 652 18.95 5.04 17.60
C ARG A 652 18.38 6.04 18.60
N GLU A 653 18.15 5.61 19.85
CA GLU A 653 17.66 6.48 20.92
C GLU A 653 18.63 7.64 21.21
N ASP A 654 19.92 7.34 21.38
CA ASP A 654 20.97 8.35 21.62
C ASP A 654 21.03 9.38 20.47
N LEU A 655 21.01 8.91 19.21
CA LEU A 655 21.05 9.78 18.03
C LEU A 655 19.76 10.59 17.87
N ARG A 656 18.59 10.01 18.16
CA ARG A 656 17.32 10.74 18.18
C ARG A 656 17.30 11.80 19.29
N GLN A 657 17.82 11.50 20.46
CA GLN A 657 17.92 12.49 21.54
C GLN A 657 18.78 13.69 21.14
N MET A 658 19.87 13.46 20.41
CA MET A 658 20.77 14.52 19.97
C MET A 658 20.22 15.37 18.82
N TYR A 659 19.52 14.74 17.87
CA TYR A 659 19.19 15.40 16.59
C TYR A 659 17.70 15.41 16.23
N GLY A 660 16.89 14.49 16.77
CA GLY A 660 15.53 14.19 16.29
C GLY A 660 14.39 14.44 17.27
N GLY A 661 14.64 14.89 18.50
CA GLY A 661 13.60 15.25 19.47
C GLY A 661 13.16 14.09 20.38
N THR A 662 11.85 13.86 20.52
CA THR A 662 11.28 12.94 21.51
C THR A 662 11.77 11.50 21.33
N VAL A 663 12.23 10.88 22.43
CA VAL A 663 12.66 9.48 22.49
C VAL A 663 11.60 8.65 23.20
N GLN A 664 11.27 7.51 22.61
CA GLN A 664 10.40 6.50 23.19
C GLN A 664 11.07 5.13 23.03
N ASP A 665 10.99 4.31 24.07
CA ASP A 665 11.44 2.93 24.02
C ASP A 665 10.51 2.13 23.10
N GLN A 666 11.03 1.77 21.92
CA GLN A 666 10.30 1.02 20.89
C GLN A 666 10.35 -0.50 21.12
N GLU A 667 11.22 -0.98 22.01
CA GLU A 667 11.44 -2.41 22.29
C GLU A 667 10.88 -2.84 23.65
N GLY A 668 10.39 -1.89 24.44
CA GLY A 668 9.77 -2.13 25.74
C GLY A 668 8.59 -3.10 25.64
N ILE A 669 8.66 -4.19 26.41
CA ILE A 669 7.57 -5.15 26.58
C ILE A 669 6.78 -4.77 27.82
N TRP A 670 5.62 -4.15 27.60
CA TRP A 670 4.69 -3.73 28.64
C TRP A 670 3.55 -4.74 28.77
N ASP A 671 3.10 -4.99 30.01
CA ASP A 671 2.03 -5.95 30.33
C ASP A 671 2.20 -7.31 29.62
N PRO A 672 3.29 -8.05 29.93
CA PRO A 672 3.60 -9.28 29.22
C PRO A 672 2.48 -10.31 29.38
N TYR A 673 2.16 -11.00 28.29
CA TYR A 673 1.20 -12.08 28.30
C TYR A 673 1.67 -13.22 29.22
N VAL A 674 0.76 -13.74 30.03
CA VAL A 674 1.01 -14.87 30.94
C VAL A 674 0.01 -15.98 30.61
N PRO A 675 0.45 -17.10 30.02
CA PRO A 675 -0.43 -18.23 29.71
C PRO A 675 -1.24 -18.71 30.93
N GLY A 676 -2.55 -18.90 30.75
CA GLY A 676 -3.47 -19.37 31.78
C GLY A 676 -3.85 -18.35 32.86
N ALA A 677 -3.39 -17.09 32.76
CA ALA A 677 -3.81 -16.03 33.68
C ALA A 677 -5.29 -15.66 33.52
N VAL A 678 -5.82 -15.79 32.30
CA VAL A 678 -7.23 -15.57 31.98
C VAL A 678 -7.96 -16.92 31.96
N LYS A 679 -9.10 -16.99 32.64
CA LYS A 679 -9.94 -18.20 32.68
C LYS A 679 -11.00 -18.15 31.58
N PRO A 680 -11.22 -19.26 30.83
CA PRO A 680 -12.31 -19.35 29.87
C PRO A 680 -13.68 -19.18 30.52
N VAL A 681 -14.57 -18.51 29.80
CA VAL A 681 -15.99 -18.36 30.12
C VAL A 681 -16.77 -19.00 28.97
N LEU A 682 -17.57 -20.02 29.29
CA LEU A 682 -18.41 -20.70 28.31
C LEU A 682 -19.71 -19.93 28.08
N PRO A 683 -20.24 -19.92 26.85
CA PRO A 683 -21.57 -19.38 26.59
C PRO A 683 -22.69 -20.13 27.33
N PRO A 684 -23.88 -19.51 27.50
CA PRO A 684 -25.03 -20.17 28.08
C PRO A 684 -25.36 -21.45 27.31
N LYS A 685 -25.56 -22.56 28.03
CA LYS A 685 -25.82 -23.88 27.42
C LYS A 685 -27.00 -23.86 26.45
N GLU A 686 -28.04 -23.07 26.73
CA GLU A 686 -29.22 -22.92 25.86
C GLU A 686 -28.87 -22.35 24.47
N LYS A 687 -27.94 -21.38 24.41
CA LYS A 687 -27.45 -20.80 23.15
C LYS A 687 -26.58 -21.79 22.39
N ILE A 688 -25.76 -22.56 23.11
CA ILE A 688 -24.93 -23.64 22.55
C ILE A 688 -25.83 -24.72 21.93
N ASP A 689 -26.80 -25.23 22.71
CA ASP A 689 -27.75 -26.26 22.28
C ASP A 689 -28.59 -25.78 21.08
N ALA A 690 -29.06 -24.53 21.09
CA ALA A 690 -29.78 -23.93 19.96
C ALA A 690 -28.92 -23.89 18.68
N GLY A 691 -27.66 -23.44 18.78
CA GLY A 691 -26.73 -23.42 17.64
C GLY A 691 -26.37 -24.81 17.09
N ILE A 692 -26.34 -25.83 17.95
CA ILE A 692 -26.13 -27.22 17.51
C ILE A 692 -27.36 -27.74 16.79
N LEU A 693 -28.55 -27.44 17.31
CA LEU A 693 -29.80 -27.83 16.67
C LEU A 693 -29.95 -27.17 15.30
N THR A 694 -29.60 -25.89 15.14
CA THR A 694 -29.62 -25.22 13.83
C THR A 694 -28.59 -25.78 12.85
N ARG A 695 -27.39 -26.19 13.30
CA ARG A 695 -26.39 -26.84 12.43
C ARG A 695 -26.72 -28.29 12.07
N LYS A 696 -27.34 -29.06 12.98
CA LYS A 696 -27.75 -30.45 12.73
C LYS A 696 -29.06 -30.54 11.95
N ALA A 697 -29.96 -29.58 12.13
CA ALA A 697 -31.15 -29.42 11.31
C ALA A 697 -30.80 -28.51 10.13
N ALA A 698 -30.07 -29.04 9.15
CA ALA A 698 -30.27 -28.52 7.80
C ALA A 698 -31.78 -28.59 7.56
N PRO A 699 -32.47 -27.48 7.23
CA PRO A 699 -33.91 -27.51 7.03
C PRO A 699 -34.21 -28.63 6.01
N PRO A 700 -35.30 -29.40 6.21
CA PRO A 700 -35.73 -30.34 5.19
C PRO A 700 -35.76 -29.59 3.87
N VAL A 701 -35.08 -30.15 2.89
CA VAL A 701 -34.90 -29.43 1.64
C VAL A 701 -36.30 -29.20 1.06
N PRO A 702 -36.65 -27.94 0.75
CA PRO A 702 -37.98 -27.55 0.32
C PRO A 702 -38.58 -28.47 -0.74
N GLU A 703 -39.84 -28.85 -0.57
CA GLU A 703 -40.60 -29.53 -1.60
C GLU A 703 -40.87 -28.55 -2.74
N ILE A 704 -40.41 -28.89 -3.94
CA ILE A 704 -40.62 -28.09 -5.15
C ILE A 704 -41.76 -28.75 -5.93
N MET A 705 -42.85 -28.02 -6.14
CA MET A 705 -43.90 -28.43 -7.06
C MET A 705 -43.91 -27.48 -8.25
N LEU A 706 -43.74 -28.04 -9.45
CA LEU A 706 -43.84 -27.31 -10.70
C LEU A 706 -45.28 -27.32 -11.18
N GLN A 707 -45.78 -26.14 -11.56
CA GLN A 707 -47.08 -26.03 -12.24
C GLN A 707 -46.90 -26.11 -13.77
N GLU A 708 -45.72 -25.79 -14.28
CA GLU A 708 -45.35 -25.86 -15.70
C GLU A 708 -43.99 -26.56 -15.87
N THR A 709 -43.81 -27.28 -16.97
CA THR A 709 -42.53 -27.93 -17.31
C THR A 709 -41.51 -26.91 -17.79
N PHE A 710 -40.25 -27.10 -17.41
CA PHE A 710 -39.13 -26.29 -17.89
C PHE A 710 -39.01 -26.32 -19.43
N ASP A 711 -38.74 -25.17 -20.02
CA ASP A 711 -38.49 -25.00 -21.44
C ASP A 711 -37.19 -24.18 -21.63
N SER A 712 -36.09 -24.88 -21.87
CA SER A 712 -34.75 -24.29 -22.08
C SER A 712 -34.66 -23.38 -23.31
N GLN A 713 -35.70 -23.34 -24.16
CA GLN A 713 -35.72 -22.53 -25.37
C GLN A 713 -36.45 -21.19 -25.18
N LYS A 714 -37.05 -20.93 -24.01
CA LYS A 714 -37.62 -19.62 -23.69
C LYS A 714 -36.55 -18.68 -23.19
N THR A 715 -35.96 -17.93 -24.12
CA THR A 715 -35.02 -16.86 -23.82
C THR A 715 -35.58 -15.48 -24.20
N ARG A 716 -35.08 -14.44 -23.52
CA ARG A 716 -35.28 -13.02 -23.87
C ARG A 716 -33.95 -12.29 -23.83
N THR A 717 -33.84 -11.21 -24.58
CA THR A 717 -32.62 -10.41 -24.63
C THR A 717 -32.96 -8.93 -24.50
N VAL A 718 -32.13 -8.20 -23.76
CA VAL A 718 -32.16 -6.74 -23.67
C VAL A 718 -30.83 -6.21 -24.15
N THR A 719 -30.84 -5.34 -25.16
CA THR A 719 -29.63 -4.72 -25.69
C THR A 719 -29.32 -3.42 -24.94
N LEU A 720 -28.10 -3.29 -24.46
CA LEU A 720 -27.61 -2.12 -23.73
C LEU A 720 -27.01 -1.08 -24.69
N PRO A 721 -26.89 0.20 -24.29
CA PRO A 721 -26.42 1.27 -25.19
C PRO A 721 -25.01 1.09 -25.77
N ASN A 722 -24.15 0.32 -25.11
CA ASN A 722 -22.81 -0.01 -25.61
C ASN A 722 -22.78 -1.21 -26.58
N GLY A 723 -23.93 -1.82 -26.89
CA GLY A 723 -24.06 -2.97 -27.77
C GLY A 723 -24.03 -4.33 -27.06
N GLU A 724 -23.71 -4.35 -25.76
CA GLU A 724 -23.80 -5.56 -24.94
C GLU A 724 -25.23 -6.04 -24.77
N THR A 725 -25.41 -7.31 -24.40
CA THR A 725 -26.75 -7.89 -24.21
C THR A 725 -26.89 -8.59 -22.88
N LEU A 726 -28.02 -8.36 -22.21
CA LEU A 726 -28.50 -9.16 -21.09
C LEU A 726 -29.40 -10.26 -21.65
N GLU A 727 -28.94 -11.52 -21.60
CA GLU A 727 -29.76 -12.69 -21.92
C GLU A 727 -30.52 -13.16 -20.68
N PHE A 728 -31.78 -13.55 -20.84
CA PHE A 728 -32.65 -14.03 -19.77
C PHE A 728 -33.25 -15.39 -20.13
N VAL A 729 -33.37 -16.27 -19.15
CA VAL A 729 -34.11 -17.54 -19.23
C VAL A 729 -35.41 -17.45 -18.42
N TYR A 730 -36.46 -18.12 -18.88
CA TYR A 730 -37.73 -18.14 -18.17
C TYR A 730 -37.70 -19.14 -17.01
N VAL A 731 -37.97 -18.64 -15.81
CA VAL A 731 -38.19 -19.44 -14.60
C VAL A 731 -39.68 -19.73 -14.46
N PRO A 732 -40.11 -21.01 -14.50
CA PRO A 732 -41.53 -21.36 -14.49
C PRO A 732 -42.19 -21.03 -13.16
N ARG A 733 -43.51 -20.82 -13.15
CA ARG A 733 -44.26 -20.64 -11.91
C ARG A 733 -44.28 -21.94 -11.09
N GLY A 734 -44.29 -21.84 -9.76
CA GLY A 734 -44.40 -23.01 -8.89
C GLY A 734 -44.51 -22.65 -7.43
N THR A 735 -44.12 -23.58 -6.56
CA THR A 735 -44.13 -23.35 -5.11
C THR A 735 -42.82 -23.78 -4.47
N LEU A 736 -42.36 -23.00 -3.48
CA LEU A 736 -41.25 -23.34 -2.60
C LEU A 736 -41.72 -23.16 -1.16
N ASN A 737 -41.61 -24.20 -0.32
CA ASN A 737 -42.10 -24.19 1.08
C ASN A 737 -43.57 -23.75 1.22
N GLY A 738 -44.43 -24.14 0.27
CA GLY A 738 -45.84 -23.75 0.25
C GLY A 738 -46.10 -22.28 -0.12
N GLN A 739 -45.06 -21.49 -0.38
CA GLN A 739 -45.18 -20.13 -0.91
C GLN A 739 -45.22 -20.18 -2.44
N ALA A 740 -46.16 -19.44 -3.04
CA ALA A 740 -46.28 -19.34 -4.49
C ALA A 740 -45.17 -18.46 -5.06
N VAL A 741 -44.50 -18.95 -6.09
CA VAL A 741 -43.51 -18.21 -6.87
C VAL A 741 -44.08 -18.01 -8.27
N GLY A 742 -44.25 -16.75 -8.67
CA GLY A 742 -44.71 -16.40 -10.02
C GLY A 742 -43.70 -16.82 -11.10
N GLY A 743 -44.13 -16.88 -12.35
CA GLY A 743 -43.18 -17.02 -13.46
C GLY A 743 -42.49 -15.69 -13.74
N PHE A 744 -41.18 -15.71 -13.94
CA PHE A 744 -40.37 -14.51 -14.23
C PHE A 744 -39.22 -14.85 -15.16
N TRP A 745 -38.58 -13.83 -15.73
CA TRP A 745 -37.35 -13.99 -16.50
C TRP A 745 -36.18 -13.65 -15.60
N MET A 746 -35.11 -14.45 -15.62
CA MET A 746 -33.91 -14.19 -14.84
C MET A 746 -32.71 -14.16 -15.80
N SER A 747 -31.79 -13.22 -15.58
CA SER A 747 -30.59 -13.13 -16.42
C SER A 747 -29.89 -14.49 -16.46
N ARG A 748 -29.27 -14.86 -17.56
CA ARG A 748 -28.70 -16.21 -17.70
C ARG A 748 -27.46 -16.39 -16.84
N THR A 749 -26.71 -15.31 -16.65
CA THR A 749 -25.50 -15.18 -15.83
C THR A 749 -25.68 -14.06 -14.81
N GLU A 750 -24.67 -13.86 -13.97
CA GLU A 750 -24.44 -12.58 -13.28
C GLU A 750 -24.30 -11.44 -14.31
N VAL A 751 -24.52 -10.20 -13.88
CA VAL A 751 -24.21 -9.02 -14.70
C VAL A 751 -22.69 -8.91 -14.85
N THR A 752 -22.18 -8.78 -16.08
CA THR A 752 -20.74 -8.68 -16.34
C THR A 752 -20.22 -7.25 -16.25
N ASN A 753 -18.90 -7.07 -16.17
CA ASN A 753 -18.25 -5.75 -16.20
C ASN A 753 -18.67 -4.95 -17.46
N ALA A 754 -18.59 -5.54 -18.65
CA ALA A 754 -18.97 -4.85 -19.89
C ALA A 754 -20.46 -4.42 -19.89
N GLN A 755 -21.35 -5.22 -19.32
CA GLN A 755 -22.76 -4.86 -19.17
C GLN A 755 -22.93 -3.71 -18.16
N PHE A 756 -22.20 -3.73 -17.05
CA PHE A 756 -22.26 -2.67 -16.04
C PHE A 756 -21.64 -1.36 -16.54
N HIS A 757 -20.56 -1.41 -17.33
CA HIS A 757 -19.93 -0.22 -17.95
C HIS A 757 -20.87 0.51 -18.93
N ALA A 758 -21.91 -0.16 -19.43
CA ALA A 758 -22.98 0.52 -20.17
C ALA A 758 -23.75 1.53 -19.31
N PHE A 759 -23.81 1.30 -18.00
CA PHE A 759 -24.45 2.14 -16.99
C PHE A 759 -23.46 3.09 -16.31
N ASP A 760 -22.32 2.57 -15.85
CA ASP A 760 -21.23 3.34 -15.22
C ASP A 760 -19.88 3.01 -15.88
N PRO A 761 -19.47 3.79 -16.91
CA PRO A 761 -18.21 3.58 -17.61
C PRO A 761 -16.95 3.81 -16.76
N GLN A 762 -17.09 4.32 -15.52
CA GLN A 762 -15.97 4.57 -14.61
C GLN A 762 -15.81 3.49 -13.54
N HIS A 763 -16.70 2.49 -13.50
CA HIS A 763 -16.57 1.38 -12.57
C HIS A 763 -15.34 0.53 -12.91
N ASP A 764 -14.66 0.07 -11.88
CA ASP A 764 -13.50 -0.81 -11.97
C ASP A 764 -13.64 -1.86 -10.87
N SER A 765 -13.85 -3.12 -11.28
CA SER A 765 -13.90 -4.28 -10.38
C SER A 765 -12.51 -4.65 -9.84
N ARG A 766 -11.43 -4.05 -10.38
CA ARG A 766 -10.03 -4.13 -9.94
C ARG A 766 -9.38 -5.50 -10.10
N TYR A 767 -8.30 -5.69 -9.35
CA TYR A 767 -7.61 -6.95 -9.14
C TYR A 767 -7.93 -7.44 -7.72
N GLU A 768 -8.10 -8.75 -7.55
CA GLU A 768 -7.98 -9.36 -6.23
C GLU A 768 -6.50 -9.56 -5.89
N PHE A 769 -6.12 -9.24 -4.65
CA PHE A 769 -4.72 -9.17 -4.25
C PHE A 769 -3.99 -10.52 -4.33
N GLY A 770 -2.72 -10.46 -4.73
CA GLY A 770 -1.80 -11.59 -4.71
C GLY A 770 -1.24 -11.91 -3.32
N ASP A 771 -0.71 -13.11 -3.14
CA ASP A 771 -0.23 -13.63 -1.84
C ASP A 771 1.25 -13.35 -1.54
N PHE A 772 1.95 -12.67 -2.45
CA PHE A 772 3.39 -12.45 -2.34
C PHE A 772 3.82 -11.10 -2.90
N LEU A 773 5.05 -11.01 -3.43
CA LEU A 773 5.60 -9.76 -3.96
C LEU A 773 5.11 -9.44 -5.36
N VAL A 774 5.04 -8.14 -5.65
CA VAL A 774 4.58 -7.61 -6.93
C VAL A 774 5.77 -7.04 -7.73
N PHE A 775 6.06 -7.59 -8.91
CA PHE A 775 7.09 -7.08 -9.85
C PHE A 775 6.62 -6.88 -11.31
N SER A 776 5.36 -7.16 -11.61
CA SER A 776 4.78 -6.89 -12.93
C SER A 776 3.25 -6.79 -12.84
N LEU A 777 2.60 -6.54 -13.98
CA LEU A 777 1.14 -6.59 -14.08
C LEU A 777 0.61 -7.99 -13.78
N GLU A 778 1.32 -9.04 -14.18
CA GLU A 778 0.97 -10.43 -13.86
C GLU A 778 1.08 -10.72 -12.37
N ASP A 779 2.06 -10.14 -11.67
CA ASP A 779 2.21 -10.27 -10.22
C ASP A 779 1.25 -9.39 -9.41
N ARG A 780 0.64 -8.35 -10.04
CA ARG A 780 -0.21 -7.34 -9.36
C ARG A 780 -1.41 -7.95 -8.64
N GLY A 781 -1.82 -9.13 -9.07
CA GLY A 781 -2.96 -9.85 -8.52
C GLY A 781 -3.77 -10.49 -9.64
N PHE A 782 -4.95 -10.97 -9.29
CA PHE A 782 -5.84 -11.68 -10.19
C PHE A 782 -6.85 -10.70 -10.77
N GLN A 783 -6.90 -10.55 -12.09
CA GLN A 783 -7.83 -9.64 -12.76
C GLN A 783 -9.28 -10.00 -12.42
N THR A 784 -10.09 -9.00 -12.07
CA THR A 784 -11.53 -9.13 -11.84
C THR A 784 -12.39 -8.14 -12.64
N ASP A 785 -11.74 -7.25 -13.41
CA ASP A 785 -12.40 -6.25 -14.27
C ASP A 785 -12.42 -6.62 -15.78
N GLY A 786 -12.22 -7.89 -16.12
CA GLY A 786 -12.37 -8.34 -17.51
C GLY A 786 -13.82 -8.23 -17.98
N ASP A 787 -14.04 -7.84 -19.25
CA ASP A 787 -15.37 -7.58 -19.85
C ASP A 787 -16.42 -8.68 -19.58
N ALA A 788 -16.01 -9.95 -19.64
CA ALA A 788 -16.87 -11.12 -19.46
C ALA A 788 -16.92 -11.64 -18.01
N GLN A 789 -16.12 -11.10 -17.09
CA GLN A 789 -16.18 -11.44 -15.67
C GLN A 789 -17.40 -10.75 -15.02
N PRO A 790 -17.99 -11.33 -13.96
CA PRO A 790 -19.06 -10.68 -13.21
C PRO A 790 -18.58 -9.36 -12.62
N VAL A 791 -19.45 -8.35 -12.64
CA VAL A 791 -19.18 -7.10 -11.93
C VAL A 791 -19.19 -7.34 -10.43
N ILE A 792 -18.13 -6.92 -9.73
CA ILE A 792 -18.00 -6.98 -8.27
C ILE A 792 -17.59 -5.62 -7.73
N ARG A 793 -17.44 -5.46 -6.41
CA ARG A 793 -17.22 -4.14 -5.78
C ARG A 793 -18.31 -3.13 -6.14
N VAL A 794 -19.54 -3.63 -6.26
CA VAL A 794 -20.76 -2.84 -6.39
C VAL A 794 -21.61 -3.01 -5.14
N SER A 795 -22.16 -1.92 -4.62
CA SER A 795 -23.11 -1.99 -3.52
C SER A 795 -24.49 -2.46 -3.99
N CYS A 796 -25.29 -3.04 -3.10
CA CYS A 796 -26.67 -3.42 -3.40
C CYS A 796 -27.47 -2.22 -3.96
N ARG A 797 -27.24 -1.02 -3.42
CA ARG A 797 -27.84 0.22 -3.93
C ARG A 797 -27.47 0.52 -5.39
N GLN A 798 -26.20 0.36 -5.77
CA GLN A 798 -25.77 0.55 -7.17
C GLN A 798 -26.41 -0.50 -8.09
N ALA A 799 -26.55 -1.74 -7.62
CA ALA A 799 -27.23 -2.80 -8.35
C ALA A 799 -28.73 -2.48 -8.57
N GLU A 800 -29.42 -1.88 -7.60
CA GLU A 800 -30.79 -1.37 -7.79
C GLU A 800 -30.85 -0.17 -8.75
N GLU A 801 -29.86 0.72 -8.72
CA GLU A 801 -29.76 1.84 -9.65
C GLU A 801 -29.59 1.34 -11.09
N PHE A 802 -28.78 0.30 -11.30
CA PHE A 802 -28.69 -0.42 -12.57
C PHE A 802 -30.03 -1.03 -12.98
N CYS A 803 -30.73 -1.74 -12.08
CA CYS A 803 -32.05 -2.30 -12.36
C CYS A 803 -33.08 -1.23 -12.79
N ARG A 804 -33.09 -0.09 -12.09
CA ARG A 804 -33.95 1.06 -12.45
C ARG A 804 -33.58 1.62 -13.82
N TRP A 805 -32.30 1.73 -14.13
CA TRP A 805 -31.84 2.19 -15.44
C TRP A 805 -32.25 1.23 -16.56
N VAL A 806 -32.10 -0.09 -16.38
CA VAL A 806 -32.59 -1.10 -17.34
C VAL A 806 -34.12 -1.01 -17.50
N THR A 807 -34.87 -0.82 -16.41
CA THR A 807 -36.33 -0.61 -16.48
C THR A 807 -36.68 0.58 -17.37
N GLN A 808 -35.96 1.70 -17.28
CA GLN A 808 -36.19 2.88 -18.13
C GLN A 808 -35.88 2.62 -19.61
N LEU A 809 -34.96 1.70 -19.92
CA LEU A 809 -34.72 1.24 -21.29
C LEU A 809 -35.90 0.40 -21.79
N LEU A 810 -36.42 -0.50 -20.95
CA LEU A 810 -37.52 -1.40 -21.29
C LEU A 810 -38.89 -0.72 -21.34
N GLU A 811 -39.15 0.30 -20.54
CA GLU A 811 -40.38 1.11 -20.63
C GLU A 811 -40.56 1.73 -22.02
N LYS A 812 -39.46 2.01 -22.72
CA LYS A 812 -39.48 2.51 -24.10
C LYS A 812 -39.81 1.40 -25.12
N GLU A 813 -39.66 0.13 -24.76
CA GLU A 813 -39.81 -1.02 -25.66
C GLU A 813 -41.06 -1.86 -25.39
N ASN A 814 -41.32 -2.26 -24.13
CA ASN A 814 -42.34 -3.25 -23.79
C ASN A 814 -42.95 -3.14 -22.38
N GLY A 815 -42.44 -2.26 -21.51
CA GLY A 815 -43.00 -2.02 -20.16
C GLY A 815 -42.65 -3.05 -19.09
N ALA A 816 -41.68 -3.94 -19.33
CA ALA A 816 -41.20 -4.89 -18.32
C ALA A 816 -40.38 -4.18 -17.22
N VAL A 817 -40.46 -4.68 -15.98
CA VAL A 817 -39.74 -4.11 -14.83
C VAL A 817 -38.54 -4.97 -14.49
N CYS A 818 -37.36 -4.36 -14.43
CA CYS A 818 -36.11 -5.00 -14.01
C CYS A 818 -35.87 -4.77 -12.51
N SER A 819 -35.53 -5.84 -11.78
CA SER A 819 -35.21 -5.78 -10.36
C SER A 819 -34.15 -6.81 -9.96
N LEU A 820 -33.61 -6.68 -8.75
CA LEU A 820 -32.91 -7.78 -8.09
C LEU A 820 -33.92 -8.88 -7.70
N PRO A 821 -33.51 -10.16 -7.65
CA PRO A 821 -34.37 -11.21 -7.16
C PRO A 821 -34.60 -11.09 -5.66
N THR A 822 -35.82 -11.42 -5.21
CA THR A 822 -36.05 -11.68 -3.78
C THR A 822 -35.35 -12.97 -3.35
N ASP A 823 -35.16 -13.15 -2.03
CA ASP A 823 -34.63 -14.40 -1.48
C ASP A 823 -35.39 -15.65 -1.95
N LEU A 824 -36.73 -15.55 -2.01
CA LEU A 824 -37.60 -16.63 -2.48
C LEU A 824 -37.37 -16.94 -3.96
N GLU A 825 -37.32 -15.90 -4.80
CA GLU A 825 -37.12 -16.04 -6.26
C GLU A 825 -35.74 -16.59 -6.58
N TRP A 826 -34.70 -16.07 -5.93
CA TRP A 826 -33.33 -16.54 -6.09
C TRP A 826 -33.21 -18.00 -5.70
N THR A 827 -33.70 -18.37 -4.51
CA THR A 827 -33.62 -19.76 -4.03
C THR A 827 -34.38 -20.72 -4.94
N TYR A 828 -35.55 -20.32 -5.41
CA TYR A 828 -36.36 -21.12 -6.31
C TYR A 828 -35.64 -21.34 -7.66
N ALA A 829 -35.09 -20.28 -8.24
CA ALA A 829 -34.31 -20.30 -9.48
C ALA A 829 -33.04 -21.14 -9.35
N ALA A 830 -32.29 -20.97 -8.26
CA ALA A 830 -31.06 -21.71 -7.98
C ALA A 830 -31.30 -23.22 -7.91
N ARG A 831 -32.40 -23.63 -7.27
CA ARG A 831 -32.76 -25.04 -7.12
C ARG A 831 -33.11 -25.70 -8.43
N ALA A 832 -33.79 -25.01 -9.33
CA ALA A 832 -34.21 -25.52 -10.63
C ALA A 832 -34.85 -26.93 -10.61
N GLY A 833 -35.68 -27.20 -9.60
CA GLY A 833 -36.32 -28.51 -9.41
C GLY A 833 -35.54 -29.53 -8.54
N SER A 834 -34.32 -29.20 -8.09
CA SER A 834 -33.56 -30.02 -7.15
C SER A 834 -34.13 -29.95 -5.73
N ALA A 835 -34.96 -30.93 -5.39
CA ALA A 835 -35.40 -31.21 -4.02
C ALA A 835 -34.41 -32.14 -3.31
N ASN A 836 -34.36 -32.09 -1.97
CA ASN A 836 -33.49 -32.95 -1.13
C ASN A 836 -31.97 -32.81 -1.36
N ARG A 837 -31.50 -31.67 -1.88
CA ARG A 837 -30.10 -31.29 -2.05
C ARG A 837 -29.76 -29.89 -1.53
N GLN A 838 -28.47 -29.65 -1.24
CA GLN A 838 -27.92 -28.35 -0.80
C GLN A 838 -27.42 -27.48 -1.96
N PHE A 839 -27.14 -28.11 -3.11
CA PHE A 839 -26.77 -27.50 -4.39
C PHE A 839 -27.59 -28.12 -5.51
N PHE A 840 -27.59 -27.50 -6.69
CA PHE A 840 -28.30 -28.09 -7.83
C PHE A 840 -27.60 -29.36 -8.32
N TYR A 841 -26.28 -29.44 -8.15
CA TYR A 841 -25.44 -30.56 -8.55
C TYR A 841 -25.37 -31.68 -7.50
N GLY A 842 -25.62 -31.41 -6.21
CA GLY A 842 -25.44 -32.41 -5.15
C GLY A 842 -25.36 -31.85 -3.74
N GLY A 843 -24.48 -32.42 -2.93
CA GLY A 843 -24.11 -32.02 -1.58
C GLY A 843 -22.73 -31.34 -1.50
N PRO A 844 -22.33 -30.88 -0.30
CA PRO A 844 -21.09 -30.11 -0.08
C PRO A 844 -19.80 -30.95 -0.22
N ASP A 845 -19.91 -32.28 -0.26
CA ASP A 845 -18.79 -33.20 -0.46
C ASP A 845 -18.68 -33.72 -1.89
N ASP A 846 -19.62 -33.36 -2.77
CA ASP A 846 -19.58 -33.70 -4.18
C ASP A 846 -18.66 -32.74 -4.94
N ASP A 847 -18.07 -33.22 -6.04
CA ASP A 847 -17.18 -32.42 -6.89
C ASP A 847 -17.93 -31.26 -7.56
N PHE A 848 -17.67 -30.05 -7.07
CA PHE A 848 -18.27 -28.81 -7.55
C PHE A 848 -17.55 -28.22 -8.76
N SER A 849 -16.32 -28.64 -9.05
CA SER A 849 -15.46 -27.98 -10.06
C SER A 849 -16.05 -27.88 -11.47
N PRO A 850 -16.95 -28.78 -11.93
CA PRO A 850 -17.64 -28.58 -13.22
C PRO A 850 -18.77 -27.55 -13.19
N PHE A 851 -19.21 -27.12 -12.00
CA PHE A 851 -20.48 -26.42 -11.77
C PHE A 851 -20.31 -25.05 -11.11
N ALA A 852 -19.21 -24.80 -10.40
CA ALA A 852 -19.03 -23.60 -9.60
C ALA A 852 -17.54 -23.22 -9.47
N ASN A 853 -17.30 -21.91 -9.37
CA ASN A 853 -16.01 -21.32 -8.95
C ASN A 853 -16.05 -21.04 -7.45
N LEU A 854 -15.38 -21.85 -6.63
CA LEU A 854 -15.37 -21.76 -5.18
C LEU A 854 -13.95 -21.87 -4.63
N SER A 855 -13.75 -21.53 -3.36
CA SER A 855 -12.43 -21.61 -2.75
C SER A 855 -11.93 -23.05 -2.66
N ASP A 856 -10.93 -23.38 -3.48
CA ASP A 856 -10.50 -24.73 -3.80
C ASP A 856 -8.97 -24.91 -3.73
N LEU A 857 -8.42 -25.96 -4.36
CA LEU A 857 -6.97 -26.17 -4.42
C LEU A 857 -6.21 -24.98 -5.01
N THR A 858 -6.78 -24.26 -5.98
CA THR A 858 -6.08 -23.13 -6.61
C THR A 858 -5.71 -22.10 -5.58
N ASN A 859 -6.54 -21.85 -4.54
CA ASN A 859 -6.30 -20.90 -3.44
C ASN A 859 -5.08 -21.25 -2.56
N HIS A 860 -4.52 -22.45 -2.69
CA HIS A 860 -3.34 -22.92 -1.96
C HIS A 860 -2.08 -22.93 -2.84
N GLU A 861 -2.21 -22.60 -4.12
CA GLU A 861 -1.09 -22.48 -5.05
C GLU A 861 -0.62 -21.03 -5.11
N MET A 862 0.69 -20.76 -4.95
CA MET A 862 1.23 -19.41 -5.14
C MET A 862 1.96 -19.35 -6.47
N PRO A 863 1.40 -18.68 -7.50
CA PRO A 863 2.09 -18.52 -8.76
C PRO A 863 3.33 -17.63 -8.54
N THR A 864 4.44 -18.01 -9.15
CA THR A 864 5.67 -17.20 -9.15
C THR A 864 6.12 -17.00 -10.57
N TYR A 865 6.35 -15.74 -10.93
CA TYR A 865 6.60 -15.35 -12.30
C TYR A 865 8.11 -15.14 -12.54
N ALA A 866 8.51 -15.29 -13.80
CA ALA A 866 9.88 -15.01 -14.20
C ALA A 866 10.16 -13.50 -14.18
N PRO A 867 11.39 -13.05 -13.89
CA PRO A 867 12.61 -13.83 -13.69
C PRO A 867 12.85 -14.27 -12.24
N TRP A 868 12.08 -13.78 -11.28
CA TRP A 868 12.42 -13.87 -9.84
C TRP A 868 12.27 -15.28 -9.27
N LYS A 869 11.30 -16.09 -9.75
CA LYS A 869 11.07 -17.49 -9.31
C LYS A 869 11.14 -17.62 -7.78
N LEU A 870 10.41 -16.74 -7.09
CA LEU A 870 10.41 -16.70 -5.63
C LEU A 870 9.92 -18.03 -5.05
N PRO A 871 10.31 -18.38 -3.81
CA PRO A 871 9.83 -19.59 -3.15
C PRO A 871 8.32 -19.50 -2.96
N SER A 872 7.56 -20.30 -3.71
CA SER A 872 6.09 -20.34 -3.67
C SER A 872 5.53 -20.85 -2.33
N ASP A 873 6.38 -21.41 -1.46
CA ASP A 873 6.05 -21.88 -0.12
C ASP A 873 6.56 -20.94 0.99
N ALA A 874 7.02 -19.73 0.64
CA ALA A 874 7.47 -18.75 1.63
C ALA A 874 6.37 -18.30 2.59
N VAL A 875 5.11 -18.36 2.16
CA VAL A 875 3.93 -18.18 3.01
C VAL A 875 3.18 -19.51 2.93
N PRO A 876 2.97 -20.24 4.05
CA PRO A 876 2.19 -21.47 3.98
C PRO A 876 0.74 -21.17 3.59
N PRO A 877 0.06 -22.09 2.89
CA PRO A 877 -1.36 -21.94 2.58
C PRO A 877 -2.19 -21.76 3.85
N TRP A 878 -2.89 -20.63 3.94
CA TRP A 878 -3.68 -20.25 5.12
C TRP A 878 -5.16 -20.00 4.81
N ARG A 879 -5.51 -19.73 3.54
CA ARG A 879 -6.89 -19.47 3.12
C ARG A 879 -7.76 -20.74 3.27
N PRO A 880 -8.94 -20.69 3.91
CA PRO A 880 -9.79 -21.87 4.01
C PRO A 880 -10.37 -22.28 2.65
N ALA A 881 -9.99 -23.45 2.17
CA ALA A 881 -10.41 -24.00 0.87
C ALA A 881 -10.70 -25.51 0.94
N ASP A 882 -11.49 -26.02 -0.01
CA ASP A 882 -11.66 -27.47 -0.21
C ASP A 882 -10.68 -27.99 -1.27
N THR A 883 -9.52 -28.44 -0.81
CA THR A 883 -8.40 -28.84 -1.69
C THR A 883 -8.60 -30.19 -2.37
N ARG A 884 -9.78 -30.82 -2.23
CA ARG A 884 -10.13 -32.05 -2.97
C ARG A 884 -10.45 -31.77 -4.43
N PHE A 885 -10.84 -30.53 -4.74
CA PHE A 885 -11.33 -30.10 -6.04
C PHE A 885 -10.49 -28.94 -6.60
N ASN A 886 -10.54 -28.76 -7.93
CA ASN A 886 -9.82 -27.70 -8.63
C ASN A 886 -10.65 -27.20 -9.83
N ASP A 887 -11.19 -25.99 -9.73
CA ASP A 887 -11.98 -25.29 -10.75
C ASP A 887 -11.12 -24.39 -11.67
N SER A 888 -9.81 -24.31 -11.40
CA SER A 888 -8.79 -23.57 -12.13
C SER A 888 -8.91 -22.03 -12.11
N ALA A 889 -9.84 -21.46 -11.34
CA ALA A 889 -10.04 -20.02 -11.22
C ALA A 889 -9.61 -19.50 -9.84
N ARG A 890 -8.67 -18.54 -9.81
CA ARG A 890 -8.14 -17.98 -8.56
C ARG A 890 -8.94 -16.79 -8.01
N ALA A 891 -9.69 -16.14 -8.88
CA ALA A 891 -10.63 -15.06 -8.58
C ALA A 891 -11.89 -15.29 -9.42
N THR A 892 -12.63 -14.24 -9.81
CA THR A 892 -13.77 -14.39 -10.73
C THR A 892 -13.34 -15.02 -12.05
N ALA A 893 -14.14 -15.94 -12.59
CA ALA A 893 -14.00 -16.47 -13.94
C ALA A 893 -14.90 -15.66 -14.91
N ASN A 894 -14.75 -15.88 -16.21
CA ASN A 894 -15.75 -15.37 -17.16
C ASN A 894 -17.11 -16.00 -16.83
N ALA A 895 -18.17 -15.19 -16.89
CA ALA A 895 -19.53 -15.67 -16.74
C ALA A 895 -19.84 -16.83 -17.71
N ALA A 896 -20.62 -17.81 -17.25
CA ALA A 896 -20.95 -19.05 -17.94
C ALA A 896 -19.77 -19.97 -18.29
N SER A 897 -18.68 -19.92 -17.51
CA SER A 897 -17.57 -20.87 -17.65
C SER A 897 -17.88 -22.27 -17.12
N TYR A 898 -18.86 -22.39 -16.21
CA TYR A 898 -19.25 -23.64 -15.56
C TYR A 898 -20.58 -24.18 -16.09
N GLN A 899 -20.95 -25.40 -15.73
CA GLN A 899 -22.21 -26.00 -16.20
C GLN A 899 -23.43 -25.34 -15.53
N PRO A 900 -24.51 -25.08 -16.29
CA PRO A 900 -25.71 -24.47 -15.74
C PRO A 900 -26.53 -25.46 -14.92
N ASN A 901 -27.43 -24.92 -14.11
CA ASN A 901 -28.48 -25.73 -13.51
C ASN A 901 -29.52 -26.20 -14.55
N ALA A 902 -30.49 -27.00 -14.11
CA ALA A 902 -31.51 -27.56 -15.00
C ALA A 902 -32.36 -26.52 -15.73
N TRP A 903 -32.32 -25.24 -15.32
CA TRP A 903 -33.03 -24.14 -15.97
C TRP A 903 -32.16 -23.27 -16.89
N GLY A 904 -30.91 -23.65 -17.11
CA GLY A 904 -29.99 -22.89 -17.96
C GLY A 904 -29.40 -21.65 -17.27
N LEU A 905 -29.50 -21.55 -15.94
CA LEU A 905 -28.85 -20.51 -15.16
C LEU A 905 -27.42 -20.94 -14.82
N PHE A 906 -26.47 -20.06 -15.10
CA PHE A 906 -25.05 -20.27 -14.84
C PHE A 906 -24.64 -19.56 -13.55
N ASP A 907 -23.57 -20.05 -12.93
CA ASP A 907 -22.86 -19.37 -11.84
C ASP A 907 -23.74 -19.07 -10.60
N VAL A 908 -24.84 -19.79 -10.41
CA VAL A 908 -25.73 -19.59 -9.25
C VAL A 908 -25.06 -20.03 -7.93
N HIS A 909 -23.97 -20.79 -8.03
CA HIS A 909 -23.06 -21.07 -6.94
C HIS A 909 -21.65 -20.62 -7.33
N GLY A 910 -21.00 -19.87 -6.45
CA GLY A 910 -19.63 -19.42 -6.67
C GLY A 910 -19.51 -18.27 -7.67
N ASN A 911 -18.31 -18.09 -8.22
CA ASN A 911 -17.91 -16.94 -9.04
C ASN A 911 -18.04 -15.63 -8.24
N ALA A 912 -19.14 -14.88 -8.37
CA ALA A 912 -19.48 -13.79 -7.48
C ALA A 912 -20.73 -14.10 -6.66
N ALA A 913 -20.72 -13.75 -5.38
CA ALA A 913 -21.95 -13.80 -4.59
C ALA A 913 -22.94 -12.76 -5.14
N GLU A 914 -24.23 -13.05 -5.09
CA GLU A 914 -25.24 -12.24 -5.78
C GLU A 914 -26.10 -11.46 -4.78
N TRP A 915 -26.19 -10.13 -4.95
CA TRP A 915 -27.14 -9.31 -4.20
C TRP A 915 -28.59 -9.74 -4.41
N LEU A 916 -29.32 -9.86 -3.31
CA LEU A 916 -30.77 -10.00 -3.27
C LEU A 916 -31.43 -8.62 -3.11
N ASN A 917 -32.77 -8.56 -3.15
CA ASN A 917 -33.54 -7.33 -2.92
C ASN A 917 -33.03 -6.51 -1.69
N CYS A 918 -32.74 -5.22 -1.89
CA CYS A 918 -32.06 -4.39 -0.89
C CYS A 918 -33.04 -3.77 0.13
N GLU A 919 -33.68 -4.60 0.94
CA GLU A 919 -34.61 -4.14 1.98
C GLU A 919 -33.87 -3.62 3.24
N GLY A 920 -34.32 -2.49 3.81
CA GLY A 920 -33.75 -1.96 5.06
C GLY A 920 -32.37 -1.29 4.90
N GLU A 921 -31.51 -1.36 5.93
CA GLU A 921 -30.12 -0.86 5.89
C GLU A 921 -29.09 -1.97 5.60
N THR A 922 -29.51 -3.23 5.67
CA THR A 922 -28.69 -4.42 5.46
C THR A 922 -29.23 -5.21 4.29
N ALA A 923 -28.37 -5.51 3.31
CA ALA A 923 -28.68 -6.36 2.17
C ALA A 923 -28.08 -7.76 2.36
N LEU A 924 -28.68 -8.75 1.70
CA LEU A 924 -28.19 -10.13 1.72
C LEU A 924 -27.52 -10.48 0.39
N ALA A 925 -26.38 -11.16 0.46
CA ALA A 925 -25.74 -11.81 -0.67
C ALA A 925 -25.90 -13.34 -0.59
N ALA A 926 -26.14 -13.98 -1.73
CA ALA A 926 -26.37 -15.42 -1.86
C ALA A 926 -25.39 -16.09 -2.84
N GLY A 927 -25.40 -17.43 -2.91
CA GLY A 927 -24.64 -18.21 -3.91
C GLY A 927 -23.18 -18.51 -3.54
N GLY A 928 -22.56 -17.69 -2.70
CA GLY A 928 -21.13 -17.78 -2.42
C GLY A 928 -20.29 -17.26 -3.60
N SER A 929 -18.97 -17.23 -3.44
CA SER A 929 -18.02 -16.63 -4.38
C SER A 929 -16.79 -17.51 -4.58
N PHE A 930 -15.87 -17.10 -5.47
CA PHE A 930 -14.52 -17.68 -5.61
C PHE A 930 -13.74 -17.76 -4.28
N ASN A 931 -14.12 -16.97 -3.27
CA ASN A 931 -13.52 -16.97 -1.94
C ASN A 931 -14.40 -17.66 -0.89
N SER A 932 -15.41 -18.43 -1.28
CA SER A 932 -16.32 -19.16 -0.36
C SER A 932 -16.09 -20.66 -0.45
N ARG A 933 -16.14 -21.38 0.68
CA ARG A 933 -16.13 -22.85 0.66
C ARG A 933 -17.49 -23.39 0.19
N PRO A 934 -17.58 -24.65 -0.25
CA PRO A 934 -18.87 -25.28 -0.55
C PRO A 934 -19.88 -25.12 0.59
N SER A 935 -19.50 -25.43 1.83
CA SER A 935 -20.39 -25.29 3.00
C SER A 935 -20.94 -23.87 3.23
N GLU A 936 -20.32 -22.85 2.64
CA GLU A 936 -20.71 -21.45 2.72
C GLU A 936 -21.51 -20.98 1.50
N SER A 937 -21.74 -21.86 0.52
CA SER A 937 -22.27 -21.51 -0.81
C SER A 937 -23.57 -22.27 -1.15
N THR A 938 -24.26 -22.81 -0.14
CA THR A 938 -25.50 -23.58 -0.31
C THR A 938 -26.69 -22.70 -0.71
N PHE A 939 -27.80 -23.31 -1.12
CA PHE A 939 -29.06 -22.58 -1.38
C PHE A 939 -29.53 -21.68 -0.23
N HIS A 940 -29.14 -21.97 1.00
CA HIS A 940 -29.58 -21.23 2.20
C HIS A 940 -28.52 -20.28 2.76
N SER A 941 -27.31 -20.28 2.19
CA SER A 941 -26.23 -19.43 2.66
C SER A 941 -26.53 -17.97 2.33
N ARG A 942 -26.61 -17.12 3.36
CA ARG A 942 -26.81 -15.69 3.22
C ARG A 942 -25.75 -14.95 4.03
N VAL A 943 -25.09 -13.99 3.40
CA VAL A 943 -24.15 -13.11 4.08
C VAL A 943 -24.74 -11.70 4.11
N PRO A 944 -25.02 -11.15 5.30
CA PRO A 944 -25.53 -9.79 5.42
C PRO A 944 -24.39 -8.77 5.33
N TYR A 945 -24.66 -7.68 4.61
CA TYR A 945 -23.77 -6.54 4.48
C TYR A 945 -24.57 -5.23 4.54
N PRO A 946 -23.98 -4.11 4.97
CA PRO A 946 -24.60 -2.80 4.79
C PRO A 946 -24.92 -2.55 3.30
N LYS A 947 -26.14 -2.12 2.98
CA LYS A 947 -26.61 -2.00 1.58
C LYS A 947 -25.78 -1.07 0.68
N ASN A 948 -25.07 -0.12 1.29
CA ASN A 948 -24.21 0.85 0.61
C ASN A 948 -22.74 0.41 0.56
N GLN A 949 -22.39 -0.77 1.11
CA GLN A 949 -21.03 -1.29 1.06
C GLN A 949 -20.80 -2.00 -0.28
N PRO A 950 -19.84 -1.55 -1.10
CA PRO A 950 -19.28 -2.37 -2.16
C PRO A 950 -18.43 -3.48 -1.53
N VAL A 951 -18.59 -4.71 -1.98
CA VAL A 951 -17.88 -5.88 -1.43
C VAL A 951 -17.04 -6.53 -2.51
N TYR A 952 -15.82 -6.92 -2.15
CA TYR A 952 -14.78 -7.40 -3.05
C TYR A 952 -15.18 -8.61 -3.91
N ASP A 953 -16.12 -9.43 -3.46
CA ASP A 953 -16.57 -10.67 -4.12
C ASP A 953 -18.09 -10.77 -4.31
N VAL A 954 -18.81 -9.63 -4.21
CA VAL A 954 -20.26 -9.58 -4.39
C VAL A 954 -20.60 -8.76 -5.64
N GLY A 955 -21.28 -9.42 -6.56
CA GLY A 955 -21.94 -8.86 -7.73
C GLY A 955 -23.46 -8.99 -7.64
N PHE A 956 -24.12 -9.13 -8.77
CA PHE A 956 -25.57 -9.33 -8.79
C PHE A 956 -26.07 -9.93 -10.11
N ARG A 957 -27.30 -10.42 -10.05
CA ARG A 957 -28.10 -10.80 -11.22
C ARG A 957 -29.43 -10.08 -11.20
N VAL A 958 -30.12 -10.08 -12.34
CA VAL A 958 -31.36 -9.33 -12.51
C VAL A 958 -32.51 -10.22 -12.98
N ILE A 959 -33.73 -9.81 -12.66
CA ILE A 959 -34.97 -10.45 -13.11
C ILE A 959 -35.86 -9.44 -13.85
N LEU A 960 -36.69 -9.92 -14.78
CA LEU A 960 -37.76 -9.16 -15.41
C LEU A 960 -39.12 -9.73 -15.03
N LYS A 961 -40.04 -8.84 -14.67
CA LYS A 961 -41.45 -9.12 -14.37
C LYS A 961 -42.38 -8.44 -15.36
#